data_AF-A0A969CG34-F1
#
_entry.id   AF-A0A969CG34-F1
#
_cell.length_a   1.000
_cell.length_b   1.000
_cell.length_c   1.000
_cell.angle_alpha   90.00
_cell.angle_beta   90.00
_cell.angle_gamma   90.00
#
_symmetry.space_group_name_H-M   'P 1'
#
loop_
_entity.id
_entity.type
_entity.pdbx_description
1 polymer ?
#
loop_
_entity_poly.entity_id
_entity_poly.type
_entity_poly.pdbx_seq_one_letter_code
_entity_poly.pdbx_strand_id
1 'polypeptide(L)'
;MKDILGYIDQKKHEFAELPFFDFLQDKTVAPQVRLSFGPCAAPFIMSFGELNKCILRDESSDDQLQQLINKHTHEDDHHWVWFLGDLRKLGLDESMRFTDVLRFVWGKDTQRTRDLCRKLIAYASQATPIQKLIIIEVIEATAQIAASHIAPVAKELESFTKKTYRYFGDQHLSAESGHAADSPESELFIQNLELSDVEITEAYKVIDEVFNVFTEFTNELLMYAKTQSNPYWSKSSRTDYEYLIIGAGPAGLQLGYYLEKSKRDYLILEAGNSPGTFFKEFPRHRKLISINKRYTGYDDPEINLRWDWNSLLSDSEEMSFKHYSKQYFPDADKLVDYLGDFANHFDLNIRYDVKVTKIAKDQKFMIIDEKGKVYSCKHLIIATGCTKLYIPDIPGIELAEKYTKVSVSPDDFENQRVLIVGKGNSAFETADNLIDSAAMIHVCSPHSISMAWKTRYVGHLRAVNNNFLDTYQLKSQNLILDAHIENIRQNDDGKYTVSVSYTHANGEVEDLEYDRIIVCTGFRFDDSIFDDSCKPNLTINNRFPSQTSSWESTNIQDLFFAGILMHMRDFKKKQSGFIHGFRYNIKALHQIFECRFHQKTWQHSSLVLNPETLTDAILSRANQSSALWQQTGFLSDVIIISEQEKQGKYFEEVPTDYLLDSELGKHSHYYTISLEFGHKYLEAFPDPFAIERVHKDDIENAEQSPSLHPIIRRYCRGKLVAEHHVIEDIASEWTEEVHVQPLLKFMTEQLAQPQSIGSRLLQAGLLTSEQLETALAEQELAVSARLEEILKNRGWVKERTIQFMLDKVINKPVDDPRYLKGYSVLGAYLVDADLVTQGQVDQALQEQKMSGQRVGEILADHGWVPQETIEYIMEYVVMPERNSKSKVAVLN
;
A
#
# COMPACT_ATOMS: atom_id res chain seq x y z
N MET A 1 60.10 23.39 32.64
CA MET A 1 58.67 23.52 32.29
C MET A 1 58.34 24.78 31.49
N LYS A 2 58.92 25.95 31.80
CA LYS A 2 58.65 27.22 31.10
C LYS A 2 58.70 27.16 29.56
N ASP A 3 59.72 26.52 28.99
CA ASP A 3 59.83 26.38 27.52
C ASP A 3 58.75 25.45 26.94
N ILE A 4 58.36 24.42 27.68
CA ILE A 4 57.26 23.50 27.31
C ILE A 4 55.93 24.24 27.28
N LEU A 5 55.62 25.03 28.30
CA LEU A 5 54.41 25.88 28.33
C LEU A 5 54.42 26.91 27.19
N GLY A 6 55.58 27.51 26.89
CA GLY A 6 55.73 28.42 25.75
C GLY A 6 55.47 27.72 24.40
N TYR A 7 55.84 26.45 24.28
CA TYR A 7 55.54 25.66 23.08
C TYR A 7 54.07 25.26 22.97
N ILE A 8 53.41 24.93 24.09
CA ILE A 8 51.96 24.72 24.14
C ILE A 8 51.23 25.99 23.69
N ASP A 9 51.66 27.16 24.17
CA ASP A 9 51.07 28.44 23.75
C ASP A 9 51.29 28.71 22.26
N GLN A 10 52.48 28.42 21.70
CA GLN A 10 52.69 28.49 20.25
C GLN A 10 51.69 27.58 19.49
N LYS A 11 51.56 26.32 19.90
CA LYS A 11 50.66 25.35 19.27
C LYS A 11 49.19 25.72 19.40
N LYS A 12 48.82 26.34 20.52
CA LYS A 12 47.48 26.90 20.75
C LYS A 12 47.14 28.00 19.73
N HIS A 13 48.10 28.87 19.39
CA HIS A 13 47.90 29.85 18.32
C HIS A 13 47.73 29.18 16.95
N GLU A 14 48.53 28.15 16.63
CA GLU A 14 48.35 27.37 15.39
C GLU A 14 46.97 26.69 15.32
N PHE A 15 46.49 26.16 16.45
CA PHE A 15 45.19 25.52 16.56
C PHE A 15 44.03 26.51 16.39
N ALA A 16 44.16 27.75 16.87
CA ALA A 16 43.13 28.78 16.74
C ALA A 16 42.82 29.18 15.29
N GLU A 17 43.75 28.95 14.36
CA GLU A 17 43.60 29.23 12.93
C GLU A 17 42.85 28.12 12.15
N LEU A 18 42.31 27.10 12.85
CA LEU A 18 41.58 26.02 12.17
C LEU A 18 40.25 26.51 11.57
N PRO A 19 39.86 26.04 10.36
CA PRO A 19 38.66 26.52 9.66
C PRO A 19 37.33 26.30 10.39
N PHE A 20 37.32 25.45 11.42
CA PHE A 20 36.15 25.26 12.27
C PHE A 20 35.81 26.54 13.05
N PHE A 21 36.83 27.26 13.53
CA PHE A 21 36.65 28.48 14.29
C PHE A 21 36.14 29.62 13.41
N ASP A 22 36.62 29.72 12.17
CA ASP A 22 36.05 30.61 11.14
C ASP A 22 34.56 30.32 10.89
N PHE A 23 34.21 29.03 10.76
CA PHE A 23 32.81 28.61 10.57
C PHE A 23 31.92 29.02 11.75
N LEU A 24 32.40 28.94 13.00
CA LEU A 24 31.65 29.41 14.17
C LEU A 24 31.44 30.93 14.15
N GLN A 25 32.37 31.70 13.57
CA GLN A 25 32.24 33.16 13.48
C GLN A 25 31.47 33.63 12.25
N ASP A 26 31.18 32.76 11.27
CA ASP A 26 30.43 33.10 10.06
C ASP A 26 28.96 33.46 10.36
N LYS A 27 28.68 34.76 10.40
CA LYS A 27 27.32 35.30 10.66
C LYS A 27 26.33 35.07 9.52
N THR A 28 26.77 34.60 8.36
CA THR A 28 25.86 34.20 7.27
C THR A 28 25.19 32.85 7.54
N VAL A 29 25.75 32.05 8.46
CA VAL A 29 25.20 30.76 8.89
C VAL A 29 24.42 30.94 10.19
N ALA A 30 23.22 30.38 10.27
CA ALA A 30 22.40 30.47 11.48
C ALA A 30 23.11 29.85 12.71
N PRO A 31 23.00 30.43 13.91
CA PRO A 31 23.72 29.95 15.09
C PRO A 31 23.35 28.51 15.48
N GLN A 32 22.13 28.05 15.19
CA GLN A 32 21.73 26.65 15.40
C GLN A 32 22.53 25.68 14.51
N VAL A 33 22.82 26.07 13.27
CA VAL A 33 23.62 25.26 12.33
C VAL A 33 25.09 25.29 12.74
N ARG A 34 25.59 26.45 13.19
CA ARG A 34 26.96 26.55 13.72
C ARG A 34 27.19 25.69 14.97
N LEU A 35 26.17 25.45 15.78
CA LEU A 35 26.22 24.55 16.95
C LEU A 35 25.76 23.11 16.66
N SER A 36 25.46 22.75 15.41
CA SER A 36 24.92 21.42 15.09
C SER A 36 25.94 20.28 15.19
N PHE A 37 27.23 20.60 15.41
CA PHE A 37 28.29 19.61 15.64
C PHE A 37 28.15 18.85 16.97
N GLY A 38 27.30 19.30 17.89
CA GLY A 38 27.16 18.74 19.24
C GLY A 38 27.13 17.20 19.28
N PRO A 39 26.23 16.52 18.55
CA PRO A 39 26.16 15.05 18.55
C PRO A 39 27.46 14.37 18.10
N CYS A 40 28.19 14.98 17.16
CA CYS A 40 29.48 14.46 16.69
C CYS A 40 30.53 14.50 17.81
N ALA A 41 30.55 15.56 18.63
CA ALA A 41 31.45 15.71 19.76
C ALA A 41 31.11 14.81 20.97
N ALA A 42 29.90 14.24 21.02
CA ALA A 42 29.40 13.54 22.19
C ALA A 42 30.31 12.40 22.70
N PRO A 43 30.88 11.52 21.85
CA PRO A 43 31.76 10.45 22.35
C PRO A 43 32.95 10.98 23.15
N PHE A 44 33.56 12.09 22.73
CA PHE A 44 34.67 12.72 23.47
C PHE A 44 34.20 13.32 24.78
N ILE A 45 33.16 14.14 24.75
CA ILE A 45 32.67 14.87 25.92
C ILE A 45 32.22 13.88 27.02
N MET A 46 31.58 12.77 26.62
CA MET A 46 31.13 11.75 27.55
C MET A 46 32.30 10.92 28.11
N SER A 47 33.29 10.57 27.29
CA SER A 47 34.48 9.83 27.73
C SER A 47 35.50 10.68 28.49
N PHE A 48 35.46 12.00 28.38
CA PHE A 48 36.39 12.89 29.08
C PHE A 48 36.25 12.79 30.61
N GLY A 49 35.04 12.57 31.11
CA GLY A 49 34.81 12.29 32.53
C GLY A 49 35.46 10.98 32.99
N GLU A 50 35.53 9.96 32.12
CA GLU A 50 36.22 8.70 32.41
C GLU A 50 37.75 8.85 32.34
N LEU A 51 38.27 9.62 31.38
CA LEU A 51 39.70 9.94 31.29
C LEU A 51 40.18 10.61 32.60
N ASN A 52 39.42 11.57 33.11
CA ASN A 52 39.70 12.24 34.38
C ASN A 52 39.67 11.26 35.57
N LYS A 53 38.58 10.50 35.73
CA LYS A 53 38.37 9.61 36.89
C LYS A 53 39.29 8.39 36.93
N CYS A 54 39.52 7.77 35.77
CA CYS A 54 40.09 6.43 35.71
C CYS A 54 41.57 6.41 35.31
N ILE A 55 42.08 7.48 34.68
CA ILE A 55 43.42 7.48 34.08
C ILE A 55 44.28 8.62 34.63
N LEU A 56 43.78 9.85 34.61
CA LEU A 56 44.55 11.02 35.07
C LEU A 56 44.67 11.05 36.60
N ARG A 57 43.58 10.78 37.31
CA ARG A 57 43.52 10.77 38.77
C ARG A 57 44.26 9.57 39.37
N ASP A 58 45.04 9.83 40.40
CA ASP A 58 45.64 8.81 41.28
C ASP A 58 45.62 9.32 42.72
N GLU A 59 44.57 8.94 43.47
CA GLU A 59 44.37 9.36 44.87
C GLU A 59 45.35 8.68 45.83
N SER A 60 46.06 7.64 45.39
CA SER A 60 47.02 6.91 46.22
C SER A 60 48.41 7.52 46.25
N SER A 61 48.67 8.47 45.35
CA SER A 61 49.97 9.12 45.22
C SER A 61 50.13 10.31 46.17
N ASP A 62 51.23 10.32 46.92
CA ASP A 62 51.65 11.45 47.75
C ASP A 62 52.44 12.52 46.94
N ASP A 63 52.59 12.33 45.62
CA ASP A 63 53.26 13.29 44.75
C ASP A 63 52.48 14.62 44.66
N GLN A 64 53.15 15.72 44.94
CA GLN A 64 52.54 17.05 45.00
C GLN A 64 51.93 17.47 43.66
N LEU A 65 52.53 17.05 42.53
CA LEU A 65 52.00 17.35 41.20
C LEU A 65 50.77 16.50 40.90
N GLN A 66 50.78 15.22 41.26
CA GLN A 66 49.60 14.35 41.15
C GLN A 66 48.42 14.86 42.00
N GLN A 67 48.66 15.47 43.17
CA GLN A 67 47.59 16.11 43.96
C GLN A 67 46.95 17.31 43.24
N LEU A 68 47.74 18.12 42.53
CA LEU A 68 47.23 19.20 41.68
C LEU A 68 46.38 18.65 40.52
N ILE A 69 46.87 17.60 39.86
CA ILE A 69 46.14 16.90 38.79
C ILE A 69 44.82 16.36 39.33
N ASN A 70 44.81 15.69 40.49
CA ASN A 70 43.60 15.15 41.10
C ASN A 70 42.56 16.25 41.32
N LYS A 71 42.97 17.39 41.90
CA LYS A 71 42.10 18.53 42.16
C LYS A 71 41.45 19.06 40.88
N HIS A 72 42.24 19.25 39.82
CA HIS A 72 41.73 19.66 38.51
C HIS A 72 40.74 18.62 37.94
N THR A 73 41.07 17.32 37.99
CA THR A 73 40.19 16.26 37.46
C THR A 73 38.84 16.12 38.19
N HIS A 74 38.70 16.65 39.41
CA HIS A 74 37.42 16.64 40.14
C HIS A 74 36.47 17.76 39.69
N GLU A 75 37.00 18.83 39.11
CA GLU A 75 36.22 19.93 38.57
C GLU A 75 35.62 19.51 37.22
N ASP A 76 36.46 18.97 36.34
CA ASP A 76 36.13 18.68 34.95
C ASP A 76 35.25 17.43 34.72
N ASP A 77 35.29 16.45 35.63
CA ASP A 77 34.65 15.15 35.42
C ASP A 77 33.10 15.17 35.44
N HIS A 78 32.50 16.35 35.61
CA HIS A 78 31.05 16.60 35.60
C HIS A 78 30.56 17.54 34.49
N HIS A 79 31.43 18.11 33.65
CA HIS A 79 31.04 19.09 32.61
C HIS A 79 30.05 18.51 31.57
N TRP A 80 30.09 17.19 31.33
CA TRP A 80 29.17 16.49 30.42
C TRP A 80 27.68 16.67 30.78
N VAL A 81 27.34 16.93 32.05
CA VAL A 81 25.95 17.18 32.48
C VAL A 81 25.41 18.47 31.84
N TRP A 82 26.26 19.49 31.72
CA TRP A 82 25.90 20.74 31.05
C TRP A 82 25.67 20.51 29.56
N PHE A 83 26.50 19.68 28.93
CA PHE A 83 26.41 19.34 27.52
C PHE A 83 25.07 18.68 27.17
N LEU A 84 24.64 17.67 27.92
CA LEU A 84 23.32 17.04 27.72
C LEU A 84 22.17 18.02 27.94
N GLY A 85 22.31 18.93 28.91
CA GLY A 85 21.37 20.02 29.14
C GLY A 85 21.22 20.93 27.93
N ASP A 86 22.31 21.21 27.22
CA ASP A 86 22.31 22.11 26.08
C ASP A 86 21.89 21.43 24.78
N LEU A 87 22.25 20.16 24.54
CA LEU A 87 21.72 19.39 23.40
C LEU A 87 20.18 19.40 23.39
N ARG A 88 19.54 19.19 24.55
CA ARG A 88 18.10 19.33 24.71
C ARG A 88 17.57 20.70 24.30
N LYS A 89 18.23 21.77 24.72
CA LYS A 89 17.81 23.15 24.41
C LYS A 89 17.99 23.48 22.93
N LEU A 90 19.00 22.90 22.28
CA LEU A 90 19.27 23.01 20.84
C LEU A 90 18.31 22.17 19.98
N GLY A 91 17.50 21.30 20.58
CA GLY A 91 16.65 20.37 19.84
C GLY A 91 17.43 19.20 19.24
N LEU A 92 18.60 18.88 19.80
CA LEU A 92 19.47 17.79 19.37
C LEU A 92 19.30 16.52 20.23
N ASP A 93 18.25 16.48 21.07
CA ASP A 93 17.85 15.35 21.91
C ASP A 93 16.55 14.71 21.38
N GLU A 94 16.58 14.31 20.11
CA GLU A 94 15.44 13.64 19.46
C GLU A 94 15.45 12.13 19.73
N SER A 95 14.27 11.51 19.72
CA SER A 95 14.16 10.05 19.87
C SER A 95 14.68 9.35 18.61
N MET A 96 15.75 8.56 18.77
CA MET A 96 16.32 7.73 17.71
C MET A 96 16.15 6.24 18.05
N ARG A 97 16.04 5.38 17.03
CA ARG A 97 16.14 3.93 17.25
C ARG A 97 17.49 3.62 17.87
N PHE A 98 17.51 2.74 18.86
CA PHE A 98 18.76 2.39 19.55
C PHE A 98 19.85 1.92 18.58
N THR A 99 19.48 1.16 17.53
CA THR A 99 20.42 0.72 16.48
C THR A 99 20.99 1.86 15.64
N ASP A 100 20.25 2.93 15.40
CA ASP A 100 20.76 4.11 14.69
C ASP A 100 21.71 4.92 15.57
N VAL A 101 21.42 5.00 16.87
CA VAL A 101 22.38 5.56 17.84
C VAL A 101 23.68 4.77 17.81
N LEU A 102 23.61 3.43 17.83
CA LEU A 102 24.82 2.59 17.73
C LEU A 102 25.56 2.80 16.39
N ARG A 103 24.85 2.85 15.26
CA ARG A 103 25.46 3.10 13.94
C ARG A 103 26.10 4.48 13.84
N PHE A 104 25.49 5.48 14.46
CA PHE A 104 26.02 6.83 14.49
C PHE A 104 27.25 6.93 15.40
N VAL A 105 27.13 6.49 16.66
CA VAL A 105 28.19 6.57 17.68
C VAL A 105 29.40 5.72 17.31
N TRP A 106 29.23 4.57 16.64
CA TRP A 106 30.34 3.74 16.14
C TRP A 106 30.60 3.90 14.64
N GLY A 107 29.93 4.84 13.99
CA GLY A 107 30.03 5.11 12.57
C GLY A 107 31.25 5.93 12.18
N LYS A 108 31.26 6.31 10.90
CA LYS A 108 32.29 7.16 10.28
C LYS A 108 32.17 8.62 10.69
N ASP A 109 30.98 9.07 11.08
CA ASP A 109 30.72 10.48 11.45
C ASP A 109 31.29 10.90 12.81
N THR A 110 31.73 9.93 13.61
CA THR A 110 32.29 10.14 14.96
C THR A 110 33.64 9.42 15.14
N GLN A 111 34.26 9.02 14.02
CA GLN A 111 35.45 8.17 14.05
C GLN A 111 36.64 8.89 14.69
N ARG A 112 36.94 10.11 14.25
CA ARG A 112 38.05 10.92 14.79
C ARG A 112 37.77 11.34 16.22
N THR A 113 36.51 11.59 16.56
CA THR A 113 36.09 11.86 17.94
C THR A 113 36.37 10.67 18.86
N ARG A 114 36.06 9.44 18.44
CA ARG A 114 36.42 8.24 19.22
C ARG A 114 37.93 8.00 19.26
N ASP A 115 38.64 8.28 18.17
CA ASP A 115 40.09 8.12 18.11
C ASP A 115 40.81 9.11 19.03
N LEU A 116 40.28 10.32 19.21
CA LEU A 116 40.75 11.28 20.22
C LEU A 116 40.73 10.68 21.62
N CYS A 117 39.59 10.12 22.03
CA CYS A 117 39.44 9.48 23.35
C CYS A 117 40.48 8.37 23.55
N ARG A 118 40.60 7.48 22.56
CA ARG A 118 41.50 6.33 22.63
C ARG A 118 42.97 6.74 22.72
N LYS A 119 43.37 7.73 21.93
CA LYS A 119 44.74 8.24 21.92
C LYS A 119 45.08 8.97 23.22
N LEU A 120 44.19 9.83 23.73
CA LEU A 120 44.39 10.48 25.03
C LEU A 120 44.53 9.47 26.18
N ILE A 121 43.67 8.44 26.22
CA ILE A 121 43.80 7.36 27.20
C ILE A 121 45.14 6.64 27.03
N ALA A 122 45.55 6.32 25.80
CA ALA A 122 46.82 5.65 25.54
C ALA A 122 48.03 6.49 25.99
N TYR A 123 48.01 7.81 25.74
CA TYR A 123 49.07 8.71 26.19
C TYR A 123 49.10 8.86 27.71
N ALA A 124 47.94 8.92 28.37
CA ALA A 124 47.86 9.15 29.81
C ALA A 124 48.06 7.88 30.67
N SER A 125 47.78 6.68 30.15
CA SER A 125 47.75 5.43 30.96
C SER A 125 49.10 4.99 31.52
N GLN A 126 50.21 5.40 30.90
CA GLN A 126 51.57 5.11 31.39
C GLN A 126 52.39 6.39 31.61
N ALA A 127 51.72 7.53 31.65
CA ALA A 127 52.36 8.83 31.80
C ALA A 127 52.83 9.06 33.24
N THR A 128 54.00 9.67 33.39
CA THR A 128 54.44 10.26 34.67
C THR A 128 53.53 11.44 35.05
N PRO A 129 53.50 11.89 36.32
CA PRO A 129 52.74 13.07 36.71
C PRO A 129 53.04 14.30 35.85
N ILE A 130 54.30 14.50 35.46
CA ILE A 130 54.73 15.58 34.55
C ILE A 130 54.09 15.43 33.17
N GLN A 131 54.10 14.23 32.58
CA GLN A 131 53.49 13.99 31.28
C GLN A 131 51.95 14.12 31.34
N LYS A 132 51.31 13.69 32.43
CA LYS A 132 49.87 13.89 32.66
C LYS A 132 49.53 15.38 32.74
N LEU A 133 50.32 16.17 33.45
CA LEU A 133 50.17 17.62 33.49
C LEU A 133 50.26 18.21 32.08
N ILE A 134 51.28 17.85 31.30
CA ILE A 134 51.44 18.35 29.92
C ILE A 134 50.23 17.99 29.06
N ILE A 135 49.68 16.78 29.18
CA ILE A 135 48.47 16.37 28.46
C ILE A 135 47.28 17.25 28.88
N ILE A 136 47.10 17.52 30.17
CA ILE A 136 46.05 18.40 30.71
C ILE A 136 46.20 19.82 30.14
N GLU A 137 47.39 20.40 30.22
CA GLU A 137 47.68 21.76 29.70
C GLU A 137 47.37 21.88 28.19
N VAL A 138 47.64 20.84 27.41
CA VAL A 138 47.27 20.82 25.98
C VAL A 138 45.74 20.72 25.83
N ILE A 139 45.07 19.88 26.61
CA ILE A 139 43.60 19.75 26.58
C ILE A 139 42.96 21.09 26.91
N GLU A 140 43.36 21.74 28.00
CA GLU A 140 42.88 23.07 28.42
C GLU A 140 43.15 24.12 27.34
N ALA A 141 44.36 24.15 26.77
CA ALA A 141 44.69 25.08 25.69
C ALA A 141 43.73 24.94 24.50
N THR A 142 43.39 23.71 24.10
CA THR A 142 42.43 23.47 23.02
C THR A 142 40.98 23.77 23.44
N ALA A 143 40.60 23.44 24.67
CA ALA A 143 39.26 23.69 25.22
C ALA A 143 38.97 25.18 25.33
N GLN A 144 39.94 25.99 25.77
CA GLN A 144 39.81 27.45 25.88
C GLN A 144 39.62 28.11 24.51
N ILE A 145 40.37 27.66 23.48
CA ILE A 145 40.17 28.13 22.11
C ILE A 145 38.77 27.75 21.61
N ALA A 146 38.31 26.51 21.84
CA ALA A 146 36.97 26.11 21.45
C ALA A 146 35.87 26.90 22.17
N ALA A 147 35.94 27.00 23.50
CA ALA A 147 34.96 27.71 24.32
C ALA A 147 34.86 29.20 23.94
N SER A 148 36.00 29.86 23.67
CA SER A 148 36.01 31.29 23.30
C SER A 148 35.35 31.57 21.94
N HIS A 149 35.32 30.60 21.02
CA HIS A 149 34.64 30.71 19.73
C HIS A 149 33.18 30.24 19.78
N ILE A 150 32.86 29.27 20.63
CA ILE A 150 31.51 28.70 20.78
C ILE A 150 30.60 29.64 21.61
N ALA A 151 31.10 30.20 22.71
CA ALA A 151 30.30 31.04 23.63
C ALA A 151 29.62 32.25 22.95
N PRO A 152 30.27 32.99 22.03
CA PRO A 152 29.61 34.05 21.27
C PRO A 152 28.44 33.55 20.39
N VAL A 153 28.52 32.33 19.85
CA VAL A 153 27.46 31.72 19.04
C VAL A 153 26.28 31.32 19.93
N ALA A 154 26.55 30.74 21.09
CA ALA A 154 25.51 30.44 22.06
C ALA A 154 24.81 31.73 22.52
N LYS A 155 25.56 32.78 22.88
CA LYS A 155 25.02 34.09 23.28
C LYS A 155 24.15 34.74 22.20
N GLU A 156 24.58 34.63 20.94
CA GLU A 156 23.76 35.00 19.80
C GLU A 156 22.44 34.22 19.80
N LEU A 157 22.48 32.90 19.97
CA LEU A 157 21.30 32.05 20.03
C LEU A 157 20.38 32.35 21.23
N GLU A 158 20.93 32.67 22.42
CA GLU A 158 20.17 33.06 23.61
C GLU A 158 19.32 34.30 23.35
N SER A 159 19.85 35.26 22.57
CA SER A 159 19.15 36.50 22.24
C SER A 159 17.82 36.22 21.51
N PHE A 160 17.78 35.16 20.70
CA PHE A 160 16.61 34.72 19.94
C PHE A 160 15.71 33.76 20.72
N THR A 161 16.28 32.76 21.40
CA THR A 161 15.51 31.67 22.03
C THR A 161 15.10 31.94 23.47
N LYS A 162 15.74 32.93 24.13
CA LYS A 162 15.63 33.21 25.57
C LYS A 162 15.99 32.01 26.47
N LYS A 163 16.74 31.03 25.94
CA LYS A 163 17.27 29.88 26.69
C LYS A 163 18.74 30.13 27.00
N THR A 164 19.18 29.78 28.21
CA THR A 164 20.59 29.88 28.60
C THR A 164 21.33 28.57 28.30
N TYR A 165 22.51 28.63 27.68
CA TYR A 165 23.36 27.47 27.40
C TYR A 165 24.56 27.45 28.34
N ARG A 166 24.79 26.34 29.04
CA ARG A 166 25.84 26.23 30.06
C ARG A 166 27.15 25.71 29.50
N TYR A 167 27.09 24.66 28.70
CA TYR A 167 28.25 24.02 28.09
C TYR A 167 28.74 24.77 26.86
N PHE A 168 27.82 25.24 26.02
CA PHE A 168 28.20 26.04 24.84
C PHE A 168 28.31 27.54 25.16
N GLY A 169 27.95 27.99 26.36
CA GLY A 169 27.90 29.42 26.71
C GLY A 169 28.98 29.88 27.67
N ASP A 170 28.79 31.10 28.21
CA ASP A 170 29.78 31.81 29.04
C ASP A 170 30.18 31.05 30.32
N GLN A 171 29.33 30.13 30.80
CA GLN A 171 29.61 29.35 32.02
C GLN A 171 30.78 28.37 31.84
N HIS A 172 30.81 27.59 30.75
CA HIS A 172 31.93 26.69 30.45
C HIS A 172 33.19 27.49 30.14
N LEU A 173 33.10 28.56 29.36
CA LEU A 173 34.23 29.46 29.10
C LEU A 173 34.85 30.03 30.39
N SER A 174 34.02 30.37 31.38
CA SER A 174 34.49 30.87 32.67
C SER A 174 35.15 29.78 33.52
N ALA A 175 34.66 28.54 33.45
CA ALA A 175 35.27 27.39 34.13
C ALA A 175 36.66 27.09 33.55
N GLU A 176 36.79 27.10 32.22
CA GLU A 176 38.09 26.94 31.52
C GLU A 176 39.09 28.09 31.74
N SER A 177 38.72 29.12 32.48
CA SER A 177 39.58 30.28 32.79
C SER A 177 39.87 30.42 34.29
N GLY A 178 39.40 29.49 35.13
CA GLY A 178 39.37 29.63 36.58
C GLY A 178 39.73 28.36 37.35
N HIS A 179 40.55 27.48 36.76
CA HIS A 179 40.85 26.17 37.31
C HIS A 179 41.63 26.24 38.61
N ALA A 180 41.42 25.26 39.47
CA ALA A 180 42.04 25.24 40.79
C ALA A 180 43.58 25.00 40.78
N ALA A 181 44.16 24.73 39.59
CA ALA A 181 45.59 24.68 39.29
C ALA A 181 46.19 26.05 38.89
N ASP A 182 45.35 27.05 38.60
CA ASP A 182 45.74 28.41 38.21
C ASP A 182 45.91 29.37 39.40
N SER A 183 46.06 28.83 40.62
CA SER A 183 46.45 29.71 41.74
C SER A 183 47.85 30.26 41.47
N PRO A 184 48.15 31.54 41.80
CA PRO A 184 49.48 32.11 41.59
C PRO A 184 50.61 31.25 42.19
N GLU A 185 50.32 30.53 43.27
CA GLU A 185 51.24 29.59 43.91
C GLU A 185 51.46 28.30 43.10
N SER A 186 50.41 27.71 42.54
CA SER A 186 50.47 26.51 41.68
C SER A 186 51.12 26.81 40.33
N GLU A 187 50.82 27.95 39.73
CA GLU A 187 51.41 28.38 38.45
C GLU A 187 52.92 28.60 38.61
N LEU A 188 53.34 29.27 39.69
CA LEU A 188 54.76 29.45 40.00
C LEU A 188 55.45 28.11 40.31
N PHE A 189 54.76 27.17 40.96
CA PHE A 189 55.28 25.82 41.20
C PHE A 189 55.52 25.06 39.89
N ILE A 190 54.53 25.05 38.99
CA ILE A 190 54.62 24.38 37.69
C ILE A 190 55.73 24.99 36.83
N GLN A 191 55.79 26.32 36.71
CA GLN A 191 56.81 27.00 35.88
C GLN A 191 58.25 26.69 36.31
N ASN A 192 58.47 26.49 37.62
CA ASN A 192 59.77 26.20 38.20
C ASN A 192 60.16 24.71 38.20
N LEU A 193 59.32 23.81 37.66
CA LEU A 193 59.70 22.40 37.50
C LEU A 193 60.85 22.25 36.49
N GLU A 194 61.96 21.69 36.97
CA GLU A 194 63.11 21.29 36.15
C GLU A 194 62.86 19.94 35.49
N LEU A 195 63.10 19.86 34.18
CA LEU A 195 62.91 18.67 33.36
C LEU A 195 64.26 18.20 32.84
N SER A 196 64.48 16.89 32.79
CA SER A 196 65.64 16.30 32.11
C SER A 196 65.53 16.42 30.59
N ASP A 197 66.65 16.31 29.87
CA ASP A 197 66.67 16.36 28.40
C ASP A 197 65.74 15.30 27.75
N VAL A 198 65.59 14.14 28.42
CA VAL A 198 64.70 13.05 27.99
C VAL A 198 63.24 13.48 28.16
N GLU A 199 62.87 14.01 29.32
CA GLU A 199 61.50 14.50 29.59
C GLU A 199 61.12 15.67 28.68
N ILE A 200 62.07 16.56 28.37
CA ILE A 200 61.86 17.66 27.41
C ILE A 200 61.54 17.10 26.02
N THR A 201 62.32 16.12 25.56
CA THR A 201 62.11 15.51 24.23
C THR A 201 60.77 14.77 24.15
N GLU A 202 60.42 14.03 25.21
CA GLU A 202 59.13 13.34 25.31
C GLU A 202 57.96 14.32 25.41
N ALA A 203 58.11 15.42 26.15
CA ALA A 203 57.12 16.49 26.27
C ALA A 203 56.76 17.09 24.90
N TYR A 204 57.75 17.49 24.10
CA TYR A 204 57.50 18.02 22.76
C TYR A 204 56.73 17.05 21.87
N LYS A 205 57.12 15.76 21.92
CA LYS A 205 56.45 14.71 21.15
C LYS A 205 55.00 14.53 21.58
N VAL A 206 54.73 14.46 22.89
CA VAL A 206 53.36 14.32 23.42
C VAL A 206 52.51 15.54 23.04
N ILE A 207 53.07 16.76 23.12
CA ILE A 207 52.37 17.98 22.74
C ILE A 207 51.96 17.93 21.26
N ASP A 208 52.90 17.64 20.36
CA ASP A 208 52.62 17.54 18.93
C ASP A 208 51.56 16.49 18.62
N GLU A 209 51.67 15.31 19.25
CA GLU A 209 50.73 14.22 19.03
C GLU A 209 49.33 14.55 19.55
N VAL A 210 49.20 15.15 20.74
CA VAL A 210 47.89 15.53 21.31
C VAL A 210 47.24 16.64 20.49
N PHE A 211 47.97 17.71 20.11
CA PHE A 211 47.43 18.77 19.24
C PHE A 211 46.99 18.25 17.87
N ASN A 212 47.75 17.33 17.27
CA ASN A 212 47.39 16.75 15.98
C ASN A 212 46.06 15.97 16.06
N VAL A 213 45.83 15.26 17.16
CA VAL A 213 44.59 14.49 17.34
C VAL A 213 43.40 15.41 17.60
N PHE A 214 43.58 16.50 18.38
CA PHE A 214 42.55 17.54 18.51
C PHE A 214 42.27 18.25 17.18
N THR A 215 43.28 18.41 16.33
CA THR A 215 43.10 18.96 14.97
C THR A 215 42.25 18.04 14.11
N GLU A 216 42.51 16.73 14.09
CA GLU A 216 41.67 15.75 13.38
C GLU A 216 40.22 15.75 13.89
N PHE A 217 40.03 15.80 15.20
CA PHE A 217 38.72 15.91 15.84
C PHE A 217 37.97 17.17 15.39
N THR A 218 38.61 18.33 15.47
CA THR A 218 38.03 19.64 15.10
C THR A 218 37.62 19.71 13.63
N ASN A 219 38.41 19.09 12.74
CA ASN A 219 38.07 18.97 11.33
C ASN A 219 36.85 18.06 11.09
N GLU A 220 36.70 16.97 11.85
CA GLU A 220 35.51 16.11 11.80
C GLU A 220 34.26 16.87 12.26
N LEU A 221 34.34 17.68 13.32
CA LEU A 221 33.24 18.54 13.77
C LEU A 221 32.77 19.48 12.67
N LEU A 222 33.71 20.14 11.97
CA LEU A 222 33.41 21.04 10.85
C LEU A 222 32.75 20.29 9.69
N MET A 223 33.32 19.15 9.30
CA MET A 223 32.75 18.32 8.24
C MET A 223 31.33 17.91 8.59
N TYR A 224 31.09 17.43 9.82
CA TYR A 224 29.77 17.06 10.29
C TYR A 224 28.80 18.25 10.24
N ALA A 225 29.17 19.41 10.79
CA ALA A 225 28.31 20.60 10.76
C ALA A 225 27.95 21.04 9.33
N LYS A 226 28.90 20.94 8.38
CA LYS A 226 28.68 21.28 6.97
C LYS A 226 27.85 20.24 6.22
N THR A 227 28.03 18.95 6.45
CA THR A 227 27.29 17.90 5.72
C THR A 227 25.83 17.80 6.17
N GLN A 228 25.53 18.17 7.41
CA GLN A 228 24.15 18.26 7.91
C GLN A 228 23.31 19.38 7.26
N SER A 229 23.90 20.22 6.40
CA SER A 229 23.17 21.17 5.54
C SER A 229 22.40 20.53 4.36
N ASN A 230 22.29 19.19 4.30
CA ASN A 230 21.52 18.44 3.31
C ASN A 230 20.79 17.22 3.97
N PRO A 231 19.74 16.66 3.35
CA PRO A 231 18.31 16.91 3.55
C PRO A 231 17.64 16.26 4.79
N TYR A 232 18.39 15.64 5.72
CA TYR A 232 17.77 15.01 6.91
C TYR A 232 17.17 16.05 7.87
N TRP A 233 17.76 17.25 7.94
CA TRP A 233 17.26 18.36 8.77
C TRP A 233 16.31 19.31 8.05
N SER A 234 16.25 19.29 6.71
CA SER A 234 15.22 20.04 5.97
C SER A 234 13.85 19.37 6.01
N LYS A 235 13.80 18.08 6.38
CA LYS A 235 12.54 17.37 6.61
C LYS A 235 11.75 17.94 7.80
N SER A 236 12.31 18.71 8.74
CA SER A 236 11.55 19.23 9.91
C SER A 236 10.92 20.63 9.68
N SER A 237 11.49 21.44 8.78
CA SER A 237 11.01 22.79 8.43
C SER A 237 10.01 22.80 7.28
N ARG A 238 9.99 21.75 6.44
CA ARG A 238 9.04 21.64 5.34
C ARG A 238 7.64 21.35 5.87
N THR A 239 6.69 22.16 5.42
CA THR A 239 5.27 22.09 5.79
C THR A 239 4.35 22.02 4.56
N ASP A 240 4.88 22.01 3.34
CA ASP A 240 4.10 21.89 2.10
C ASP A 240 4.56 20.68 1.29
N TYR A 241 3.60 19.79 0.99
CA TYR A 241 3.79 18.49 0.35
C TYR A 241 2.83 18.30 -0.82
N GLU A 242 3.20 17.48 -1.80
CA GLU A 242 2.24 17.06 -2.82
C GLU A 242 1.19 16.11 -2.23
N TYR A 243 1.65 15.05 -1.56
CA TYR A 243 0.79 14.05 -0.91
C TYR A 243 0.97 14.08 0.61
N LEU A 244 -0.12 14.09 1.37
CA LEU A 244 -0.07 13.91 2.82
C LEU A 244 -0.98 12.76 3.22
N ILE A 245 -0.43 11.79 3.94
CA ILE A 245 -1.15 10.61 4.41
C ILE A 245 -1.34 10.73 5.93
N ILE A 246 -2.58 10.58 6.40
CA ILE A 246 -2.90 10.61 7.84
C ILE A 246 -3.07 9.16 8.33
N GLY A 247 -2.11 8.69 9.13
CA GLY A 247 -2.04 7.36 9.73
C GLY A 247 -0.96 6.46 9.12
N ALA A 248 -0.08 5.90 9.96
CA ALA A 248 0.95 4.92 9.60
C ALA A 248 0.52 3.47 9.97
N GLY A 249 -0.75 3.15 9.75
CA GLY A 249 -1.23 1.76 9.71
C GLY A 249 -0.83 1.05 8.41
N PRO A 250 -1.23 -0.22 8.21
CA PRO A 250 -0.89 -1.00 7.02
C PRO A 250 -1.15 -0.27 5.70
N ALA A 251 -2.27 0.44 5.62
CA ALA A 251 -2.65 1.19 4.43
C ALA A 251 -1.75 2.40 4.16
N GLY A 252 -1.42 3.16 5.20
CA GLY A 252 -0.52 4.31 5.08
C GLY A 252 0.88 3.88 4.66
N LEU A 253 1.40 2.79 5.26
CA LEU A 253 2.69 2.22 4.88
C LEU A 253 2.69 1.68 3.44
N GLN A 254 1.63 0.97 3.03
CA GLN A 254 1.54 0.44 1.67
C GLN A 254 1.56 1.55 0.61
N LEU A 255 0.78 2.62 0.84
CA LEU A 255 0.76 3.76 -0.08
C LEU A 255 2.09 4.53 -0.02
N GLY A 256 2.65 4.72 1.17
CA GLY A 256 3.98 5.30 1.38
C GLY A 256 5.06 4.58 0.59
N TYR A 257 5.08 3.24 0.61
CA TYR A 257 6.00 2.43 -0.20
C TYR A 257 5.91 2.76 -1.69
N TYR A 258 4.70 2.84 -2.25
CA TYR A 258 4.54 3.15 -3.66
C TYR A 258 4.93 4.59 -4.01
N LEU A 259 4.61 5.56 -3.14
CA LEU A 259 5.01 6.96 -3.31
C LEU A 259 6.53 7.13 -3.20
N GLU A 260 7.19 6.46 -2.25
CA GLU A 260 8.66 6.43 -2.12
C GLU A 260 9.31 5.81 -3.35
N LYS A 261 8.82 4.63 -3.78
CA LYS A 261 9.33 3.93 -4.96
C LYS A 261 9.19 4.74 -6.25
N SER A 262 8.13 5.54 -6.36
CA SER A 262 7.91 6.46 -7.48
C SER A 262 8.53 7.85 -7.27
N LYS A 263 9.29 8.05 -6.18
CA LYS A 263 9.99 9.27 -5.81
C LYS A 263 9.07 10.50 -5.75
N ARG A 264 7.87 10.31 -5.20
CA ARG A 264 6.87 11.37 -5.01
C ARG A 264 7.17 12.15 -3.75
N ASP A 265 6.68 13.38 -3.73
CA ASP A 265 6.80 14.24 -2.56
C ASP A 265 5.66 13.95 -1.59
N TYR A 266 5.95 13.18 -0.54
CA TYR A 266 4.93 12.79 0.43
C TYR A 266 5.41 12.87 1.87
N LEU A 267 4.46 12.88 2.79
CA LEU A 267 4.69 12.67 4.22
C LEU A 267 3.54 11.88 4.84
N ILE A 268 3.87 10.97 5.76
CA ILE A 268 2.90 10.27 6.61
C ILE A 268 2.93 10.88 8.02
N LEU A 269 1.77 11.25 8.55
CA LEU A 269 1.60 11.71 9.93
C LEU A 269 0.97 10.61 10.77
N GLU A 270 1.63 10.19 11.84
CA GLU A 270 1.17 9.14 12.76
C GLU A 270 1.03 9.71 14.17
N ALA A 271 -0.12 9.43 14.79
CA ALA A 271 -0.43 9.93 16.13
C ALA A 271 0.38 9.21 17.22
N GLY A 272 0.70 7.93 17.04
CA GLY A 272 1.54 7.17 17.97
C GLY A 272 3.03 7.29 17.68
N ASN A 273 3.82 6.65 18.54
CA ASN A 273 5.28 6.66 18.51
C ASN A 273 5.91 5.62 17.56
N SER A 274 5.10 4.86 16.82
CA SER A 274 5.53 3.81 15.90
C SER A 274 4.42 3.55 14.88
N PRO A 275 4.66 2.81 13.78
CA PRO A 275 3.58 2.42 12.89
C PRO A 275 2.70 1.33 13.54
N GLY A 276 1.52 1.11 12.96
CA GLY A 276 0.63 0.01 13.36
C GLY A 276 0.10 0.07 14.80
N THR A 277 0.08 1.25 15.44
CA THR A 277 -0.25 1.44 16.86
C THR A 277 -1.61 0.88 17.27
N PHE A 278 -2.60 0.87 16.37
CA PHE A 278 -3.89 0.21 16.59
C PHE A 278 -3.73 -1.26 16.99
N PHE A 279 -2.79 -1.97 16.37
CA PHE A 279 -2.56 -3.38 16.62
C PHE A 279 -1.82 -3.66 17.92
N LYS A 280 -1.26 -2.66 18.61
CA LYS A 280 -0.73 -2.82 19.98
C LYS A 280 -1.84 -3.10 20.99
N GLU A 281 -3.06 -2.69 20.68
CA GLU A 281 -4.22 -2.89 21.56
C GLU A 281 -5.22 -3.90 20.99
N PHE A 282 -5.44 -3.88 19.67
CA PHE A 282 -6.46 -4.71 19.02
C PHE A 282 -5.88 -5.82 18.13
N PRO A 283 -6.57 -6.97 17.99
CA PRO A 283 -7.71 -7.41 18.81
C PRO A 283 -7.33 -7.52 20.30
N ARG A 284 -8.30 -7.36 21.20
CA ARG A 284 -8.06 -7.28 22.64
C ARG A 284 -7.46 -8.56 23.21
N HIS A 285 -7.83 -9.70 22.63
CA HIS A 285 -7.30 -11.03 22.99
C HIS A 285 -6.09 -11.43 22.14
N ARG A 286 -5.47 -10.47 21.45
CA ARG A 286 -4.18 -10.52 20.74
C ARG A 286 -4.06 -11.55 19.61
N LYS A 287 -5.05 -12.40 19.35
CA LYS A 287 -5.04 -13.36 18.25
C LYS A 287 -5.67 -12.79 16.98
N LEU A 288 -4.93 -12.73 15.88
CA LEU A 288 -5.44 -12.26 14.60
C LEU A 288 -6.42 -13.26 13.96
N ILE A 289 -7.43 -12.73 13.27
CA ILE A 289 -8.34 -13.53 12.43
C ILE A 289 -7.80 -13.78 11.02
N SER A 290 -6.73 -13.08 10.64
CA SER A 290 -6.00 -13.24 9.37
C SER A 290 -5.07 -14.44 9.40
N ILE A 291 -4.96 -15.12 8.26
CA ILE A 291 -4.15 -16.34 8.16
C ILE A 291 -2.72 -16.05 7.71
N ASN A 292 -1.80 -16.92 8.12
CA ASN A 292 -0.40 -16.92 7.69
C ASN A 292 0.00 -18.34 7.26
N LYS A 293 -0.24 -18.67 6.00
CA LYS A 293 0.11 -19.98 5.43
C LYS A 293 1.54 -19.94 4.88
N ARG A 294 2.52 -20.33 5.71
CA ARG A 294 3.95 -20.29 5.35
C ARG A 294 4.38 -21.27 4.27
N TYR A 295 3.73 -22.42 4.22
CA TYR A 295 4.05 -23.50 3.28
C TYR A 295 2.81 -23.78 2.44
N THR A 296 2.79 -23.24 1.24
CA THR A 296 1.70 -23.37 0.26
C THR A 296 1.93 -24.52 -0.71
N GLY A 297 3.18 -24.95 -0.88
CA GLY A 297 3.60 -25.88 -1.93
C GLY A 297 4.08 -25.19 -3.21
N TYR A 298 4.08 -23.86 -3.25
CA TYR A 298 4.52 -23.06 -4.40
C TYR A 298 5.76 -22.22 -4.08
N ASP A 299 6.71 -22.19 -5.01
CA ASP A 299 7.89 -21.32 -4.94
C ASP A 299 7.61 -19.90 -5.43
N ASP A 300 6.53 -19.70 -6.21
CA ASP A 300 6.16 -18.40 -6.76
C ASP A 300 5.69 -17.43 -5.64
N PRO A 301 6.38 -16.29 -5.43
CA PRO A 301 6.02 -15.32 -4.41
C PRO A 301 4.63 -14.69 -4.60
N GLU A 302 4.17 -14.52 -5.84
CA GLU A 302 2.85 -13.98 -6.17
C GLU A 302 1.76 -14.98 -5.77
N ILE A 303 1.91 -16.27 -6.14
CA ILE A 303 0.95 -17.31 -5.73
C ILE A 303 0.87 -17.43 -4.20
N ASN A 304 2.02 -17.33 -3.52
CA ASN A 304 2.09 -17.37 -2.06
C ASN A 304 1.21 -16.31 -1.37
N LEU A 305 1.03 -15.14 -1.99
CA LEU A 305 0.18 -14.06 -1.48
C LEU A 305 -1.33 -14.41 -1.48
N ARG A 306 -1.78 -15.49 -2.15
CA ARG A 306 -3.17 -16.00 -2.06
C ARG A 306 -3.56 -16.49 -0.66
N TRP A 307 -2.58 -16.95 0.12
CA TRP A 307 -2.81 -17.47 1.47
C TRP A 307 -1.99 -16.75 2.56
N ASP A 308 -1.36 -15.64 2.19
CA ASP A 308 -0.78 -14.67 3.12
C ASP A 308 -1.72 -13.47 3.26
N TRP A 309 -2.31 -13.35 4.45
CA TRP A 309 -3.29 -12.31 4.73
C TRP A 309 -2.75 -11.07 5.44
N ASN A 310 -1.44 -11.01 5.67
CA ASN A 310 -0.80 -10.02 6.55
C ASN A 310 0.28 -9.20 5.84
N SER A 311 0.98 -9.76 4.84
CA SER A 311 2.02 -9.03 4.11
C SER A 311 1.45 -7.84 3.34
N LEU A 312 2.17 -6.72 3.41
CA LEU A 312 2.11 -5.64 2.45
C LEU A 312 2.87 -6.04 1.17
N LEU A 313 2.43 -5.51 0.03
CA LEU A 313 3.09 -5.71 -1.25
C LEU A 313 4.43 -4.97 -1.27
N SER A 314 5.49 -5.67 -1.67
CA SER A 314 6.79 -5.09 -1.95
C SER A 314 7.62 -5.98 -2.89
N ASP A 315 8.77 -5.47 -3.31
CA ASP A 315 9.78 -6.18 -4.09
C ASP A 315 10.86 -6.86 -3.21
N SER A 316 10.67 -6.89 -1.89
CA SER A 316 11.59 -7.52 -0.94
C SER A 316 10.97 -8.79 -0.35
N GLU A 317 11.57 -9.95 -0.64
CA GLU A 317 11.13 -11.22 -0.04
C GLU A 317 11.35 -11.22 1.48
N GLU A 318 12.39 -10.52 1.96
CA GLU A 318 12.66 -10.37 3.40
C GLU A 318 11.46 -9.76 4.14
N MET A 319 10.72 -8.88 3.46
CA MET A 319 9.52 -8.21 3.98
C MET A 319 8.24 -9.03 3.77
N SER A 320 8.35 -10.36 3.81
CA SER A 320 7.20 -11.28 3.90
C SER A 320 6.87 -11.61 5.35
N PHE A 321 5.59 -11.52 5.70
CA PHE A 321 5.05 -11.87 7.01
C PHE A 321 5.31 -13.34 7.41
N LYS A 322 5.58 -14.23 6.44
CA LYS A 322 5.92 -15.64 6.67
C LYS A 322 7.14 -15.82 7.61
N HIS A 323 7.98 -14.80 7.74
CA HIS A 323 9.17 -14.80 8.60
C HIS A 323 8.87 -14.41 10.06
N TYR A 324 7.72 -13.77 10.34
CA TYR A 324 7.41 -13.17 11.64
C TYR A 324 6.65 -14.11 12.59
N SER A 325 5.86 -15.04 12.05
CA SER A 325 5.12 -16.02 12.84
C SER A 325 5.12 -17.38 12.18
N LYS A 326 5.16 -18.45 12.99
CA LYS A 326 4.96 -19.84 12.55
C LYS A 326 3.48 -20.27 12.63
N GLN A 327 2.66 -19.49 13.33
CA GLN A 327 1.26 -19.83 13.59
C GLN A 327 0.39 -19.47 12.37
N TYR A 328 -0.65 -20.28 12.15
CA TYR A 328 -1.64 -20.03 11.10
C TYR A 328 -2.51 -18.82 11.41
N PHE A 329 -2.90 -18.62 12.67
CA PHE A 329 -3.50 -17.39 13.19
C PHE A 329 -2.48 -16.72 14.11
N PRO A 330 -1.72 -15.72 13.62
CA PRO A 330 -0.64 -15.11 14.38
C PRO A 330 -1.13 -14.30 15.59
N ASP A 331 -0.22 -14.11 16.54
CA ASP A 331 -0.34 -13.04 17.53
C ASP A 331 -0.21 -11.66 16.86
N ALA A 332 -1.00 -10.69 17.33
CA ALA A 332 -1.08 -9.33 16.81
C ALA A 332 0.23 -8.56 17.00
N ASP A 333 1.03 -8.88 18.01
CA ASP A 333 2.35 -8.26 18.22
C ASP A 333 3.27 -8.51 17.03
N LYS A 334 3.14 -9.67 16.36
CA LYS A 334 3.92 -9.98 15.15
C LYS A 334 3.58 -9.08 13.97
N LEU A 335 2.35 -8.59 13.90
CA LEU A 335 1.97 -7.59 12.91
C LEU A 335 2.54 -6.21 13.26
N VAL A 336 2.65 -5.86 14.53
CA VAL A 336 3.32 -4.62 14.95
C VAL A 336 4.80 -4.65 14.59
N ASP A 337 5.50 -5.74 14.91
CA ASP A 337 6.91 -5.96 14.56
C ASP A 337 7.12 -5.81 13.04
N TYR A 338 6.30 -6.53 12.25
CA TYR A 338 6.35 -6.50 10.79
C TYR A 338 6.17 -5.09 10.20
N LEU A 339 5.17 -4.34 10.66
CA LEU A 339 4.90 -3.00 10.15
C LEU A 339 6.02 -2.02 10.51
N GLY A 340 6.63 -2.18 11.69
CA GLY A 340 7.82 -1.43 12.10
C GLY A 340 9.00 -1.69 11.18
N ASP A 341 9.31 -2.97 10.92
CA ASP A 341 10.40 -3.36 10.04
C ASP A 341 10.15 -2.94 8.59
N PHE A 342 8.92 -3.07 8.09
CA PHE A 342 8.54 -2.63 6.75
C PHE A 342 8.80 -1.13 6.55
N ALA A 343 8.33 -0.30 7.49
CA ALA A 343 8.56 1.14 7.45
C ALA A 343 10.06 1.49 7.45
N ASN A 344 10.83 0.76 8.24
CA ASN A 344 12.28 0.94 8.40
C ASN A 344 13.09 0.45 7.20
N HIS A 345 12.71 -0.68 6.61
CA HIS A 345 13.40 -1.31 5.49
C HIS A 345 13.32 -0.45 4.24
N PHE A 346 12.16 0.18 4.01
CA PHE A 346 11.92 1.06 2.86
C PHE A 346 12.14 2.55 3.15
N ASP A 347 12.67 2.90 4.33
CA ASP A 347 12.95 4.29 4.76
C ASP A 347 11.77 5.26 4.53
N LEU A 348 10.55 4.82 4.88
CA LEU A 348 9.34 5.57 4.59
C LEU A 348 9.33 6.91 5.35
N ASN A 349 8.89 7.98 4.68
CA ASN A 349 8.86 9.32 5.25
C ASN A 349 7.68 9.49 6.23
N ILE A 350 7.89 9.14 7.49
CA ILE A 350 6.89 9.15 8.55
C ILE A 350 7.31 10.12 9.66
N ARG A 351 6.37 10.92 10.15
CA ARG A 351 6.50 11.65 11.41
C ARG A 351 5.56 11.04 12.47
N TYR A 352 6.17 10.50 13.51
CA TYR A 352 5.49 9.96 14.69
C TYR A 352 5.18 11.05 15.71
N ASP A 353 4.31 10.74 16.67
CA ASP A 353 3.87 11.67 17.73
C ASP A 353 3.29 12.98 17.16
N VAL A 354 2.59 12.86 16.02
CA VAL A 354 1.86 13.93 15.34
C VAL A 354 0.38 13.55 15.27
N LYS A 355 -0.36 13.88 16.33
CA LYS A 355 -1.81 13.74 16.32
C LYS A 355 -2.45 14.91 15.60
N VAL A 356 -3.05 14.63 14.44
CA VAL A 356 -3.85 15.62 13.70
C VAL A 356 -5.14 15.91 14.45
N THR A 357 -5.46 17.19 14.63
CA THR A 357 -6.65 17.65 15.34
C THR A 357 -7.61 18.46 14.46
N LYS A 358 -7.11 19.08 13.40
CA LYS A 358 -7.93 19.85 12.46
C LYS A 358 -7.42 19.75 11.03
N ILE A 359 -8.35 19.64 10.09
CA ILE A 359 -8.15 19.66 8.65
C ILE A 359 -9.12 20.70 8.10
N ALA A 360 -8.59 21.64 7.33
CA ALA A 360 -9.33 22.66 6.60
C ALA A 360 -8.92 22.61 5.13
N LYS A 361 -9.79 23.10 4.24
CA LYS A 361 -9.46 23.30 2.82
C LYS A 361 -9.85 24.70 2.36
N ASP A 362 -8.92 25.34 1.66
CA ASP A 362 -9.20 26.48 0.79
C ASP A 362 -8.72 26.13 -0.63
N GLN A 363 -7.55 26.63 -1.05
CA GLN A 363 -6.90 26.17 -2.29
C GLN A 363 -6.17 24.82 -2.12
N LYS A 364 -5.59 24.60 -0.93
CA LYS A 364 -4.89 23.40 -0.50
C LYS A 364 -5.51 22.90 0.80
N PHE A 365 -5.22 21.66 1.16
CA PHE A 365 -5.51 21.18 2.51
C PHE A 365 -4.52 21.79 3.49
N MET A 366 -5.03 22.22 4.64
CA MET A 366 -4.26 22.69 5.80
C MET A 366 -4.54 21.74 6.96
N ILE A 367 -3.48 21.14 7.51
CA ILE A 367 -3.56 20.11 8.54
C ILE A 367 -2.85 20.65 9.78
N ILE A 368 -3.54 20.66 10.91
CA ILE A 368 -3.04 21.20 12.18
C ILE A 368 -2.93 20.04 13.17
N ASP A 369 -1.74 19.87 13.73
CA ASP A 369 -1.51 18.89 14.80
C ASP A 369 -1.87 19.44 16.18
N GLU A 370 -1.90 18.57 17.19
CA GLU A 370 -2.22 18.94 18.58
C GLU A 370 -1.25 19.95 19.20
N LYS A 371 -0.05 20.12 18.62
CA LYS A 371 0.98 21.07 19.06
C LYS A 371 0.87 22.41 18.32
N GLY A 372 -0.12 22.56 17.43
CA GLY A 372 -0.36 23.76 16.64
C GLY A 372 0.55 23.88 15.41
N LYS A 373 1.34 22.85 15.07
CA LYS A 373 2.13 22.86 13.85
C LYS A 373 1.22 22.65 12.65
N VAL A 374 1.48 23.43 11.61
CA VAL A 374 0.67 23.45 10.39
C VAL A 374 1.42 22.77 9.26
N TYR A 375 0.71 21.87 8.58
CA TYR A 375 1.12 21.20 7.35
C TYR A 375 0.14 21.57 6.25
N SER A 376 0.55 21.42 5.00
CA SER A 376 -0.26 21.71 3.83
C SER A 376 0.03 20.72 2.73
N CYS A 377 -1.00 20.38 1.94
CA CYS A 377 -0.83 19.54 0.78
C CYS A 377 -1.86 19.77 -0.33
N LYS A 378 -1.56 19.25 -1.52
CA LYS A 378 -2.50 19.22 -2.65
C LYS A 378 -3.45 18.03 -2.54
N HIS A 379 -2.91 16.84 -2.34
CA HIS A 379 -3.66 15.59 -2.26
C HIS A 379 -3.58 15.03 -0.84
N LEU A 380 -4.73 14.90 -0.20
CA LEU A 380 -4.84 14.41 1.18
C LEU A 380 -5.40 13.00 1.17
N ILE A 381 -4.72 12.08 1.85
CA ILE A 381 -5.15 10.68 1.96
C ILE A 381 -5.39 10.35 3.42
N ILE A 382 -6.60 9.87 3.71
CA ILE A 382 -7.00 9.43 5.03
C ILE A 382 -6.81 7.92 5.13
N ALA A 383 -5.84 7.50 5.93
CA ALA A 383 -5.48 6.12 6.20
C ALA A 383 -5.62 5.77 7.69
N THR A 384 -6.44 6.51 8.42
CA THR A 384 -6.67 6.37 9.87
C THR A 384 -7.47 5.12 10.24
N GLY A 385 -8.15 4.51 9.28
CA GLY A 385 -9.12 3.44 9.51
C GLY A 385 -10.36 3.89 10.28
N CYS A 386 -11.06 2.94 10.90
CA CYS A 386 -12.22 3.20 11.75
C CYS A 386 -11.80 3.19 13.23
N THR A 387 -11.66 4.37 13.82
CA THR A 387 -11.11 4.55 15.18
C THR A 387 -12.18 4.85 16.23
N LYS A 388 -13.36 5.33 15.81
CA LYS A 388 -14.43 5.74 16.72
C LYS A 388 -15.34 4.56 17.01
N LEU A 389 -15.45 4.15 18.28
CA LEU A 389 -16.39 3.10 18.69
C LEU A 389 -17.82 3.47 18.30
N TYR A 390 -18.54 2.52 17.69
CA TYR A 390 -19.96 2.68 17.36
C TYR A 390 -20.80 2.34 18.59
N ILE A 391 -21.44 3.34 19.19
CA ILE A 391 -22.39 3.15 20.30
C ILE A 391 -23.80 3.22 19.73
N PRO A 392 -24.60 2.14 19.81
CA PRO A 392 -26.00 2.15 19.37
C PRO A 392 -26.84 3.06 20.28
N ASP A 393 -27.91 3.61 19.71
CA ASP A 393 -28.89 4.41 20.45
C ASP A 393 -29.84 3.49 21.24
N ILE A 394 -29.38 3.04 22.40
CA ILE A 394 -30.11 2.18 23.33
C ILE A 394 -30.16 2.93 24.67
N PRO A 395 -31.34 3.20 25.24
CA PRO A 395 -31.46 3.77 26.57
C PRO A 395 -30.65 2.97 27.61
N GLY A 396 -29.78 3.65 28.37
CA GLY A 396 -28.94 3.04 29.40
C GLY A 396 -27.66 2.37 28.90
N ILE A 397 -27.34 2.43 27.60
CA ILE A 397 -26.11 1.84 27.04
C ILE A 397 -24.82 2.44 27.62
N GLU A 398 -24.88 3.68 28.13
CA GLU A 398 -23.78 4.36 28.79
C GLU A 398 -23.34 3.70 30.10
N LEU A 399 -24.20 2.87 30.70
CA LEU A 399 -23.90 2.05 31.88
C LEU A 399 -23.00 0.86 31.54
N ALA A 400 -22.99 0.43 30.28
CA ALA A 400 -22.24 -0.74 29.83
C ALA A 400 -20.75 -0.44 29.63
N GLU A 401 -19.92 -1.46 29.84
CA GLU A 401 -18.50 -1.40 29.57
C GLU A 401 -18.22 -1.44 28.07
N LYS A 402 -17.16 -0.75 27.66
CA LYS A 402 -16.77 -0.66 26.25
C LYS A 402 -15.72 -1.72 25.95
N TYR A 403 -15.81 -2.39 24.80
CA TYR A 403 -14.80 -3.34 24.32
C TYR A 403 -13.36 -2.77 24.37
N THR A 404 -13.19 -1.46 24.15
CA THR A 404 -11.89 -0.78 24.20
C THR A 404 -11.33 -0.61 25.62
N LYS A 405 -12.06 -0.96 26.67
CA LYS A 405 -11.68 -0.69 28.07
C LYS A 405 -11.91 -1.86 29.01
N VAL A 406 -12.83 -2.75 28.67
CA VAL A 406 -13.17 -3.92 29.48
C VAL A 406 -11.93 -4.77 29.78
N SER A 407 -11.92 -5.39 30.96
CA SER A 407 -10.86 -6.33 31.32
C SER A 407 -10.81 -7.49 30.33
N VAL A 408 -9.58 -7.94 30.05
CA VAL A 408 -9.31 -9.14 29.25
C VAL A 408 -9.01 -10.36 30.14
N SER A 409 -8.89 -10.15 31.45
CA SER A 409 -8.65 -11.24 32.41
C SER A 409 -9.95 -12.01 32.66
N PRO A 410 -10.01 -13.32 32.40
CA PRO A 410 -11.20 -14.12 32.70
C PRO A 410 -11.56 -14.13 34.19
N ASP A 411 -10.57 -14.02 35.08
CA ASP A 411 -10.75 -14.01 36.54
C ASP A 411 -11.65 -12.86 37.03
N ASP A 412 -11.68 -11.73 36.30
CA ASP A 412 -12.54 -10.59 36.65
C ASP A 412 -14.04 -10.84 36.39
N PHE A 413 -14.36 -11.97 35.76
CA PHE A 413 -15.70 -12.41 35.38
C PHE A 413 -16.11 -13.71 36.09
N GLU A 414 -15.35 -14.17 37.08
CA GLU A 414 -15.60 -15.43 37.78
C GLU A 414 -17.03 -15.48 38.35
N ASN A 415 -17.79 -16.51 37.93
CA ASN A 415 -19.17 -16.77 38.34
C ASN A 415 -20.14 -15.60 38.06
N GLN A 416 -19.86 -14.74 37.08
CA GLN A 416 -20.72 -13.62 36.68
C GLN A 416 -21.58 -13.96 35.45
N ARG A 417 -22.76 -13.33 35.37
CA ARG A 417 -23.65 -13.33 34.21
C ARG A 417 -23.31 -12.14 33.31
N VAL A 418 -22.87 -12.40 32.09
CA VAL A 418 -22.33 -11.39 31.18
C VAL A 418 -23.19 -11.27 29.93
N LEU A 419 -23.61 -10.05 29.61
CA LEU A 419 -24.20 -9.71 28.30
C LEU A 419 -23.14 -9.07 27.41
N ILE A 420 -22.97 -9.58 26.20
CA ILE A 420 -22.13 -8.98 25.15
C ILE A 420 -23.06 -8.46 24.05
N VAL A 421 -23.03 -7.16 23.81
CA VAL A 421 -23.82 -6.49 22.78
C VAL A 421 -23.04 -6.47 21.45
N GLY A 422 -23.60 -7.11 20.43
CA GLY A 422 -22.98 -7.31 19.11
C GLY A 422 -22.71 -8.78 18.81
N LYS A 423 -22.66 -9.14 17.52
CA LYS A 423 -22.42 -10.53 17.05
C LYS A 423 -21.34 -10.60 15.96
N GLY A 424 -20.35 -9.70 16.03
CA GLY A 424 -19.17 -9.72 15.18
C GLY A 424 -18.00 -10.48 15.80
N ASN A 425 -16.87 -10.56 15.08
CA ASN A 425 -15.68 -11.29 15.57
C ASN A 425 -15.22 -10.83 16.97
N SER A 426 -15.23 -9.51 17.27
CA SER A 426 -14.87 -8.95 18.59
C SER A 426 -15.78 -9.44 19.73
N ALA A 427 -17.07 -9.64 19.46
CA ALA A 427 -18.00 -10.17 20.47
C ALA A 427 -17.69 -11.64 20.76
N PHE A 428 -17.41 -12.42 19.71
CA PHE A 428 -17.14 -13.84 19.83
C PHE A 428 -15.76 -14.17 20.40
N GLU A 429 -14.70 -13.40 20.10
CA GLU A 429 -13.42 -13.58 20.82
C GLU A 429 -13.56 -13.25 22.31
N THR A 430 -14.40 -12.26 22.66
CA THR A 430 -14.64 -11.88 24.05
C THR A 430 -15.46 -12.95 24.75
N ALA A 431 -16.51 -13.45 24.10
CA ALA A 431 -17.30 -14.55 24.64
C ALA A 431 -16.43 -15.80 24.86
N ASP A 432 -15.61 -16.17 23.87
CA ASP A 432 -14.73 -17.34 23.93
C ASP A 432 -13.72 -17.26 25.07
N ASN A 433 -13.11 -16.09 25.28
CA ASN A 433 -12.18 -15.83 26.39
C ASN A 433 -12.83 -15.97 27.77
N LEU A 434 -14.15 -15.85 27.88
CA LEU A 434 -14.87 -15.86 29.16
C LEU A 434 -15.56 -17.19 29.48
N ILE A 435 -15.58 -18.16 28.55
CA ILE A 435 -16.34 -19.42 28.70
C ILE A 435 -15.97 -20.18 29.98
N ASP A 436 -14.68 -20.19 30.33
CA ASP A 436 -14.19 -20.99 31.46
C ASP A 436 -14.48 -20.35 32.83
N SER A 437 -14.77 -19.05 32.88
CA SER A 437 -14.86 -18.28 34.14
C SER A 437 -16.27 -17.73 34.41
N ALA A 438 -16.97 -17.26 33.38
CA ALA A 438 -18.31 -16.69 33.54
C ALA A 438 -19.35 -17.77 33.85
N ALA A 439 -20.33 -17.47 34.71
CA ALA A 439 -21.44 -18.38 34.97
C ALA A 439 -22.36 -18.55 33.76
N MET A 440 -22.55 -17.46 33.00
CA MET A 440 -23.46 -17.39 31.87
C MET A 440 -23.03 -16.26 30.94
N ILE A 441 -22.98 -16.51 29.63
CA ILE A 441 -22.68 -15.49 28.63
C ILE A 441 -23.79 -15.46 27.60
N HIS A 442 -24.38 -14.28 27.39
CA HIS A 442 -25.30 -14.02 26.29
C HIS A 442 -24.66 -13.08 25.28
N VAL A 443 -24.74 -13.42 23.99
CA VAL A 443 -24.30 -12.54 22.90
C VAL A 443 -25.52 -12.08 22.11
N CYS A 444 -25.79 -10.78 22.08
CA CYS A 444 -27.06 -10.23 21.61
C CYS A 444 -26.91 -9.23 20.45
N SER A 445 -27.67 -9.43 19.38
CA SER A 445 -27.93 -8.38 18.38
C SER A 445 -29.22 -8.68 17.61
N PRO A 446 -29.84 -7.70 16.92
CA PRO A 446 -31.13 -7.92 16.26
C PRO A 446 -31.13 -8.94 15.12
N HIS A 447 -29.98 -9.22 14.52
CA HIS A 447 -29.87 -10.02 13.28
C HIS A 447 -29.12 -11.32 13.54
N SER A 448 -29.52 -12.40 12.85
CA SER A 448 -28.83 -13.69 12.92
C SER A 448 -27.37 -13.59 12.46
N ILE A 449 -26.54 -14.51 12.97
CA ILE A 449 -25.11 -14.57 12.63
C ILE A 449 -24.95 -15.03 11.18
N SER A 450 -24.04 -14.37 10.47
CA SER A 450 -23.52 -14.86 9.20
C SER A 450 -22.14 -15.47 9.42
N MET A 451 -21.89 -16.63 8.81
CA MET A 451 -20.59 -17.31 8.86
C MET A 451 -19.72 -16.90 7.68
N ALA A 452 -18.42 -16.68 7.93
CA ALA A 452 -17.47 -16.29 6.90
C ALA A 452 -17.37 -17.34 5.78
N TRP A 453 -17.39 -18.65 6.10
CA TRP A 453 -17.35 -19.70 5.09
C TRP A 453 -18.63 -19.77 4.23
N LYS A 454 -19.79 -19.38 4.78
CA LYS A 454 -21.06 -19.36 4.03
C LYS A 454 -21.13 -18.16 3.09
N THR A 455 -20.64 -17.02 3.54
CA THR A 455 -20.74 -15.76 2.78
C THR A 455 -19.51 -15.45 1.94
N ARG A 456 -18.40 -16.14 2.18
CA ARG A 456 -17.07 -15.90 1.58
C ARG A 456 -16.51 -14.51 1.94
N TYR A 457 -17.09 -13.85 2.94
CA TYR A 457 -16.66 -12.55 3.45
C TYR A 457 -16.03 -12.68 4.83
N VAL A 458 -14.77 -12.27 4.99
CA VAL A 458 -13.96 -12.49 6.20
C VAL A 458 -14.46 -11.71 7.42
N GLY A 459 -15.23 -10.64 7.23
CA GLY A 459 -15.76 -9.82 8.34
C GLY A 459 -16.95 -10.43 9.06
N HIS A 460 -17.56 -11.47 8.49
CA HIS A 460 -18.51 -12.32 9.19
C HIS A 460 -17.80 -13.25 10.19
N LEU A 461 -18.55 -13.97 11.01
CA LEU A 461 -17.97 -14.76 12.09
C LEU A 461 -17.01 -15.82 11.52
N ARG A 462 -15.76 -15.79 12.01
CA ARG A 462 -14.66 -16.63 11.56
C ARG A 462 -14.53 -17.86 12.46
N ALA A 463 -14.15 -18.98 11.83
CA ALA A 463 -13.92 -20.26 12.51
C ALA A 463 -13.02 -20.18 13.76
N VAL A 464 -12.04 -19.28 13.76
CA VAL A 464 -11.12 -19.07 14.87
C VAL A 464 -11.81 -18.63 16.18
N ASN A 465 -13.03 -18.08 16.09
CA ASN A 465 -13.82 -17.57 17.23
C ASN A 465 -15.15 -18.35 17.40
N ASN A 466 -15.22 -19.60 16.93
CA ASN A 466 -16.48 -20.35 16.88
C ASN A 466 -16.78 -21.24 18.08
N ASN A 467 -15.82 -21.48 18.96
CA ASN A 467 -15.99 -22.44 20.06
C ASN A 467 -17.20 -22.09 20.96
N PHE A 468 -17.53 -20.81 21.10
CA PHE A 468 -18.78 -20.37 21.75
C PHE A 468 -20.08 -20.94 21.15
N LEU A 469 -20.13 -21.20 19.83
CA LEU A 469 -21.32 -21.73 19.16
C LEU A 469 -21.71 -23.12 19.69
N ASP A 470 -20.72 -23.96 20.01
CA ASP A 470 -20.95 -25.29 20.56
C ASP A 470 -21.59 -25.19 21.95
N THR A 471 -21.13 -24.25 22.78
CA THR A 471 -21.70 -24.02 24.11
C THR A 471 -23.17 -23.60 24.05
N TYR A 472 -23.54 -22.82 23.03
CA TYR A 472 -24.93 -22.44 22.78
C TYR A 472 -25.78 -23.63 22.33
N GLN A 473 -25.35 -24.35 21.29
CA GLN A 473 -26.13 -25.43 20.68
C GLN A 473 -26.25 -26.66 21.58
N LEU A 474 -25.21 -26.94 22.38
CA LEU A 474 -25.18 -28.06 23.32
C LEU A 474 -25.72 -27.70 24.71
N LYS A 475 -26.31 -26.50 24.87
CA LYS A 475 -26.99 -26.03 26.09
C LYS A 475 -26.07 -25.94 27.32
N SER A 476 -24.83 -25.52 27.13
CA SER A 476 -23.85 -25.28 28.20
C SER A 476 -23.99 -23.87 28.81
N GLN A 477 -25.20 -23.48 29.20
CA GLN A 477 -25.57 -22.20 29.84
C GLN A 477 -25.34 -20.89 29.05
N ASN A 478 -24.78 -20.95 27.85
CA ASN A 478 -24.56 -19.76 27.01
C ASN A 478 -25.64 -19.60 25.94
N LEU A 479 -25.96 -18.37 25.55
CA LEU A 479 -26.98 -18.08 24.53
C LEU A 479 -26.52 -17.07 23.49
N ILE A 480 -27.06 -17.24 22.27
CA ILE A 480 -26.98 -16.27 21.19
C ILE A 480 -28.38 -15.75 20.96
N LEU A 481 -28.58 -14.45 21.18
CA LEU A 481 -29.89 -13.82 21.13
C LEU A 481 -30.03 -13.01 19.84
N ASP A 482 -31.05 -13.37 19.06
CA ASP A 482 -31.58 -12.55 17.98
C ASP A 482 -32.67 -11.65 18.59
N ALA A 483 -32.26 -10.50 19.12
CA ALA A 483 -33.14 -9.60 19.85
C ALA A 483 -32.71 -8.13 19.76
N HIS A 484 -33.69 -7.24 19.84
CA HIS A 484 -33.50 -5.82 20.09
C HIS A 484 -33.36 -5.58 21.59
N ILE A 485 -32.39 -4.76 21.99
CA ILE A 485 -32.28 -4.30 23.38
C ILE A 485 -33.04 -2.98 23.48
N GLU A 486 -34.12 -2.98 24.26
CA GLU A 486 -35.01 -1.84 24.40
C GLU A 486 -34.51 -0.85 25.46
N ASN A 487 -33.94 -1.35 26.55
CA ASN A 487 -33.43 -0.53 27.65
C ASN A 487 -32.47 -1.32 28.57
N ILE A 488 -31.53 -0.62 29.19
CA ILE A 488 -30.62 -1.13 30.22
C ILE A 488 -30.81 -0.30 31.49
N ARG A 489 -31.04 -0.96 32.63
CA ARG A 489 -31.20 -0.30 33.94
C ARG A 489 -30.26 -0.95 34.95
N GLN A 490 -29.63 -0.14 35.80
CA GLN A 490 -28.90 -0.63 36.96
C GLN A 490 -29.84 -0.71 38.17
N ASN A 491 -29.78 -1.82 38.89
CA ASN A 491 -30.58 -2.12 40.07
C ASN A 491 -29.84 -1.67 41.34
N ASP A 492 -30.56 -1.59 42.46
CA ASP A 492 -30.01 -1.17 43.76
C ASP A 492 -28.91 -2.12 44.30
N ASP A 493 -28.90 -3.37 43.86
CA ASP A 493 -27.90 -4.38 44.20
C ASP A 493 -26.63 -4.31 43.32
N GLY A 494 -26.58 -3.35 42.38
CA GLY A 494 -25.47 -3.13 41.46
C GLY A 494 -25.54 -3.93 40.16
N LYS A 495 -26.48 -4.87 40.02
CA LYS A 495 -26.71 -5.64 38.79
C LYS A 495 -27.47 -4.84 37.74
N TYR A 496 -27.60 -5.40 36.54
CA TYR A 496 -28.29 -4.77 35.43
C TYR A 496 -29.48 -5.61 34.99
N THR A 497 -30.63 -4.95 34.80
CA THR A 497 -31.79 -5.50 34.10
C THR A 497 -31.82 -4.97 32.68
N VAL A 498 -31.87 -5.88 31.71
CA VAL A 498 -31.88 -5.58 30.28
C VAL A 498 -33.18 -6.08 29.68
N SER A 499 -33.99 -5.18 29.15
CA SER A 499 -35.24 -5.49 28.47
C SER A 499 -34.93 -5.80 27.00
N VAL A 500 -35.28 -7.00 26.54
CA VAL A 500 -35.06 -7.46 25.16
C VAL A 500 -36.37 -7.82 24.47
N SER A 501 -36.50 -7.43 23.20
CA SER A 501 -37.59 -7.87 22.32
C SER A 501 -37.03 -8.85 21.28
N TYR A 502 -37.49 -10.09 21.32
CA TYR A 502 -36.97 -11.16 20.47
C TYR A 502 -37.38 -10.99 19.00
N THR A 503 -36.42 -11.08 18.09
CA THR A 503 -36.66 -11.03 16.63
C THR A 503 -37.43 -12.27 16.14
N HIS A 504 -37.22 -13.42 16.80
CA HIS A 504 -37.75 -14.72 16.38
C HIS A 504 -38.64 -15.39 17.43
N ALA A 505 -39.45 -14.63 18.17
CA ALA A 505 -40.38 -15.16 19.16
C ALA A 505 -41.72 -14.39 19.23
N ASN A 506 -42.30 -14.03 18.07
CA ASN A 506 -43.67 -13.47 17.98
C ASN A 506 -43.97 -12.27 18.89
N GLY A 507 -43.01 -11.34 19.05
CA GLY A 507 -43.18 -10.14 19.87
C GLY A 507 -43.00 -10.38 21.37
N GLU A 508 -42.45 -11.52 21.77
CA GLU A 508 -42.04 -11.78 23.15
C GLU A 508 -40.99 -10.77 23.60
N VAL A 509 -41.21 -10.24 24.80
CA VAL A 509 -40.32 -9.31 25.49
C VAL A 509 -39.98 -9.91 26.85
N GLU A 510 -38.70 -9.83 27.22
CA GLU A 510 -38.20 -10.39 28.47
C GLU A 510 -37.22 -9.43 29.15
N ASP A 511 -37.27 -9.39 30.49
CA ASP A 511 -36.29 -8.70 31.32
C ASP A 511 -35.26 -9.72 31.83
N LEU A 512 -34.00 -9.55 31.41
CA LEU A 512 -32.90 -10.44 31.74
C LEU A 512 -31.89 -9.74 32.68
N GLU A 513 -31.39 -10.44 33.68
CA GLU A 513 -30.44 -9.91 34.66
C GLU A 513 -28.98 -10.30 34.35
N TYR A 514 -28.08 -9.35 34.50
CA TYR A 514 -26.64 -9.51 34.28
C TYR A 514 -25.82 -8.79 35.34
N ASP A 515 -24.65 -9.32 35.65
CA ASP A 515 -23.66 -8.65 36.50
C ASP A 515 -22.81 -7.67 35.68
N ARG A 516 -22.63 -7.94 34.38
CA ARG A 516 -21.80 -7.14 33.46
C ARG A 516 -22.44 -7.03 32.08
N ILE A 517 -22.23 -5.89 31.42
CA ILE A 517 -22.64 -5.64 30.04
C ILE A 517 -21.45 -5.09 29.26
N ILE A 518 -21.12 -5.69 28.12
CA ILE A 518 -19.95 -5.34 27.29
C ILE A 518 -20.43 -4.95 25.88
N VAL A 519 -20.04 -3.78 25.41
CA VAL A 519 -20.40 -3.25 24.09
C VAL A 519 -19.32 -3.58 23.06
N CYS A 520 -19.64 -4.54 22.18
CA CYS A 520 -18.80 -5.08 21.09
C CYS A 520 -19.40 -4.80 19.70
N THR A 521 -19.85 -3.56 19.48
CA THR A 521 -20.66 -3.14 18.32
C THR A 521 -19.85 -2.56 17.15
N GLY A 522 -18.52 -2.70 17.19
CA GLY A 522 -17.60 -2.30 16.12
C GLY A 522 -17.28 -0.80 16.09
N PHE A 523 -16.61 -0.38 15.02
CA PHE A 523 -16.06 0.97 14.88
C PHE A 523 -16.58 1.66 13.61
N ARG A 524 -16.52 3.00 13.60
CA ARG A 524 -16.81 3.89 12.47
C ARG A 524 -15.67 4.87 12.23
N PHE A 525 -15.69 5.48 11.04
CA PHE A 525 -14.83 6.58 10.69
C PHE A 525 -15.01 7.77 11.65
N ASP A 526 -13.90 8.46 11.96
CA ASP A 526 -13.91 9.68 12.76
C ASP A 526 -13.72 10.90 11.87
N ASP A 527 -14.81 11.61 11.62
CA ASP A 527 -14.87 12.82 10.82
C ASP A 527 -14.66 14.10 11.64
N SER A 528 -14.40 13.99 12.95
CA SER A 528 -14.27 15.15 13.86
C SER A 528 -13.06 16.02 13.59
N ILE A 529 -12.04 15.48 12.89
CA ILE A 529 -10.84 16.22 12.50
C ILE A 529 -11.09 17.17 11.33
N PHE A 530 -12.22 17.08 10.61
CA PHE A 530 -12.53 17.96 9.49
C PHE A 530 -13.38 19.14 9.93
N ASP A 531 -13.03 20.34 9.48
CA ASP A 531 -13.92 21.48 9.58
C ASP A 531 -14.93 21.53 8.42
N ASP A 532 -15.84 22.50 8.50
CA ASP A 532 -16.96 22.61 7.56
C ASP A 532 -16.54 22.82 6.10
N SER A 533 -15.30 23.27 5.84
CA SER A 533 -14.85 23.52 4.47
C SER A 533 -14.43 22.26 3.72
N CYS A 534 -14.16 21.16 4.43
CA CYS A 534 -13.73 19.89 3.82
C CYS A 534 -14.28 18.63 4.47
N LYS A 535 -15.42 18.73 5.15
CA LYS A 535 -16.07 17.58 5.79
C LYS A 535 -16.62 16.57 4.76
N PRO A 536 -16.16 15.30 4.75
CA PRO A 536 -16.63 14.32 3.79
C PRO A 536 -18.05 13.83 4.12
N ASN A 537 -18.85 13.59 3.09
CA ASN A 537 -20.13 12.91 3.24
C ASN A 537 -19.90 11.49 3.78
N LEU A 538 -20.75 11.04 4.71
CA LEU A 538 -20.70 9.70 5.27
C LEU A 538 -21.82 8.82 4.71
N THR A 539 -21.59 7.51 4.71
CA THR A 539 -22.54 6.50 4.23
C THR A 539 -22.52 5.26 5.14
N ILE A 540 -23.46 4.34 4.92
CA ILE A 540 -23.62 3.09 5.68
C ILE A 540 -23.73 3.39 7.18
N ASN A 541 -24.79 4.12 7.58
CA ASN A 541 -25.03 4.56 8.96
C ASN A 541 -23.84 5.32 9.57
N ASN A 542 -23.27 6.25 8.80
CA ASN A 542 -22.11 7.05 9.17
C ASN A 542 -20.86 6.21 9.52
N ARG A 543 -20.74 4.99 8.97
CA ARG A 543 -19.61 4.10 9.23
C ARG A 543 -18.39 4.43 8.38
N PHE A 544 -18.61 4.82 7.12
CA PHE A 544 -17.55 5.08 6.15
C PHE A 544 -17.77 6.41 5.42
N PRO A 545 -16.71 7.06 4.93
CA PRO A 545 -16.82 8.17 4.01
C PRO A 545 -17.32 7.71 2.63
N SER A 546 -18.09 8.56 1.97
CA SER A 546 -18.64 8.34 0.62
C SER A 546 -17.60 8.66 -0.45
N GLN A 547 -17.42 7.76 -1.41
CA GLN A 547 -16.26 7.67 -2.30
C GLN A 547 -16.63 7.34 -3.76
N THR A 548 -15.90 7.94 -4.71
CA THR A 548 -15.95 7.64 -6.15
C THR A 548 -15.20 6.33 -6.47
N SER A 549 -15.17 5.93 -7.74
CA SER A 549 -14.44 4.74 -8.22
C SER A 549 -12.92 4.84 -8.08
N SER A 550 -12.41 6.05 -7.88
CA SER A 550 -11.00 6.31 -7.57
C SER A 550 -10.72 6.45 -6.07
N TRP A 551 -11.67 6.08 -5.20
CA TRP A 551 -11.61 6.29 -3.74
C TRP A 551 -11.43 7.75 -3.31
N GLU A 552 -11.76 8.70 -4.18
CA GLU A 552 -11.86 10.13 -3.86
C GLU A 552 -13.18 10.41 -3.16
N SER A 553 -13.21 11.39 -2.26
CA SER A 553 -14.43 11.88 -1.65
C SER A 553 -15.43 12.34 -2.71
N THR A 554 -16.68 11.94 -2.55
CA THR A 554 -17.76 12.34 -3.47
C THR A 554 -18.08 13.84 -3.44
N ASN A 555 -17.70 14.57 -2.38
CA ASN A 555 -17.98 15.99 -2.23
C ASN A 555 -16.74 16.87 -2.10
N ILE A 556 -15.55 16.31 -1.85
CA ILE A 556 -14.31 17.07 -1.64
C ILE A 556 -13.23 16.60 -2.63
N GLN A 557 -12.93 17.43 -3.62
CA GLN A 557 -11.86 17.13 -4.58
C GLN A 557 -10.51 16.91 -3.87
N ASP A 558 -9.68 16.00 -4.38
CA ASP A 558 -8.33 15.69 -3.91
C ASP A 558 -8.23 15.13 -2.47
N LEU A 559 -9.37 14.77 -1.86
CA LEU A 559 -9.44 14.01 -0.61
C LEU A 559 -9.68 12.53 -0.93
N PHE A 560 -8.75 11.66 -0.59
CA PHE A 560 -8.82 10.21 -0.86
C PHE A 560 -8.83 9.38 0.42
N PHE A 561 -9.27 8.14 0.31
CA PHE A 561 -9.34 7.21 1.44
C PHE A 561 -8.61 5.90 1.12
N ALA A 562 -7.88 5.39 2.11
CA ALA A 562 -7.07 4.17 1.97
C ALA A 562 -7.33 3.17 3.10
N GLY A 563 -7.05 1.88 2.83
CA GLY A 563 -7.18 0.81 3.81
C GLY A 563 -8.62 0.37 4.03
N ILE A 564 -8.99 0.08 5.28
CA ILE A 564 -10.35 -0.34 5.65
C ILE A 564 -11.43 0.68 5.23
N LEU A 565 -11.08 1.95 5.01
CA LEU A 565 -12.04 2.94 4.50
C LEU A 565 -12.47 2.66 3.06
N MET A 566 -11.65 1.98 2.27
CA MET A 566 -11.96 1.55 0.90
C MET A 566 -13.08 0.49 0.86
N HIS A 567 -13.33 -0.19 1.98
CA HIS A 567 -14.39 -1.20 2.15
C HIS A 567 -15.81 -0.66 1.92
N MET A 568 -15.98 0.66 1.86
CA MET A 568 -17.26 1.24 1.45
C MET A 568 -17.71 0.68 0.08
N ARG A 569 -16.77 0.52 -0.87
CA ARG A 569 -17.06 0.13 -2.26
C ARG A 569 -17.62 -1.28 -2.40
N ASP A 570 -17.31 -2.17 -1.46
CA ASP A 570 -17.62 -3.60 -1.49
C ASP A 570 -18.12 -4.10 -0.12
N PHE A 571 -18.77 -3.22 0.66
CA PHE A 571 -19.11 -3.47 2.06
C PHE A 571 -19.84 -4.82 2.26
N LYS A 572 -19.24 -5.71 3.07
CA LYS A 572 -19.70 -7.08 3.36
C LYS A 572 -19.76 -8.03 2.15
N LYS A 573 -19.14 -7.67 1.03
CA LYS A 573 -19.15 -8.46 -0.21
C LYS A 573 -17.76 -9.03 -0.51
N LYS A 574 -16.72 -8.21 -0.49
CA LYS A 574 -15.35 -8.59 -0.89
C LYS A 574 -14.33 -8.20 0.19
N GLN A 575 -13.03 -8.25 -0.10
CA GLN A 575 -11.98 -8.22 0.93
C GLN A 575 -11.34 -6.85 1.16
N SER A 576 -11.89 -5.75 0.62
CA SER A 576 -11.28 -4.41 0.78
C SER A 576 -11.29 -3.89 2.22
N GLY A 577 -11.94 -4.59 3.15
CA GLY A 577 -11.84 -4.34 4.59
C GLY A 577 -10.60 -4.92 5.27
N PHE A 578 -9.77 -5.70 4.56
CA PHE A 578 -8.66 -6.47 5.13
C PHE A 578 -7.36 -6.26 4.35
N ILE A 579 -6.21 -6.47 5.00
CA ILE A 579 -4.88 -6.19 4.42
C ILE A 579 -4.70 -6.88 3.06
N HIS A 580 -5.04 -8.17 2.97
CA HIS A 580 -4.94 -8.92 1.72
C HIS A 580 -5.86 -8.47 0.60
N GLY A 581 -6.92 -7.72 0.88
CA GLY A 581 -7.73 -7.10 -0.16
C GLY A 581 -7.23 -5.70 -0.48
N PHE A 582 -7.21 -4.81 0.52
CA PHE A 582 -6.93 -3.40 0.25
C PHE A 582 -5.49 -3.12 -0.19
N ARG A 583 -4.52 -4.03 0.02
CA ARG A 583 -3.15 -3.83 -0.49
C ARG A 583 -3.12 -3.70 -2.02
N TYR A 584 -3.98 -4.45 -2.73
CA TYR A 584 -4.14 -4.34 -4.19
C TYR A 584 -4.96 -3.11 -4.57
N ASN A 585 -5.97 -2.74 -3.78
CA ASN A 585 -6.69 -1.49 -4.00
C ASN A 585 -5.77 -0.26 -3.87
N ILE A 586 -4.81 -0.31 -2.94
CA ILE A 586 -3.83 0.77 -2.77
C ILE A 586 -2.83 0.79 -3.94
N LYS A 587 -2.41 -0.37 -4.45
CA LYS A 587 -1.63 -0.44 -5.70
C LYS A 587 -2.41 0.20 -6.87
N ALA A 588 -3.70 -0.10 -7.01
CA ALA A 588 -4.56 0.52 -8.00
C ALA A 588 -4.73 2.04 -7.76
N LEU A 589 -4.94 2.47 -6.53
CA LEU A 589 -5.02 3.90 -6.16
C LEU A 589 -3.74 4.65 -6.55
N HIS A 590 -2.57 4.06 -6.31
CA HIS A 590 -1.29 4.63 -6.74
C HIS A 590 -1.21 4.76 -8.28
N GLN A 591 -1.63 3.74 -9.04
CA GLN A 591 -1.70 3.84 -10.51
C GLN A 591 -2.64 4.96 -10.97
N ILE A 592 -3.77 5.16 -10.28
CA ILE A 592 -4.68 6.29 -10.54
C ILE A 592 -3.97 7.63 -10.30
N PHE A 593 -3.21 7.78 -9.22
CA PHE A 593 -2.42 9.00 -8.96
C PHE A 593 -1.38 9.25 -10.05
N GLU A 594 -0.65 8.21 -10.46
CA GLU A 594 0.35 8.30 -11.54
C GLU A 594 -0.29 8.75 -12.86
N CYS A 595 -1.48 8.24 -13.18
CA CYS A 595 -2.21 8.63 -14.38
C CYS A 595 -2.74 10.06 -14.29
N ARG A 596 -3.43 10.39 -13.19
CA ARG A 596 -4.18 11.64 -13.04
C ARG A 596 -3.28 12.85 -12.79
N PHE A 597 -2.24 12.70 -11.97
CA PHE A 597 -1.44 13.82 -11.48
C PHE A 597 -0.04 13.87 -12.10
N HIS A 598 0.41 12.79 -12.73
CA HIS A 598 1.78 12.69 -13.24
C HIS A 598 1.90 12.29 -14.71
N GLN A 599 0.80 12.35 -15.46
CA GLN A 599 0.75 12.11 -16.91
C GLN A 599 1.36 10.76 -17.32
N LYS A 600 1.30 9.76 -16.44
CA LYS A 600 1.66 8.40 -16.80
C LYS A 600 0.45 7.67 -17.37
N THR A 601 0.70 6.52 -17.99
CA THR A 601 -0.35 5.59 -18.39
C THR A 601 -0.40 4.44 -17.40
N TRP A 602 -1.56 3.82 -17.27
CA TRP A 602 -1.67 2.55 -16.54
C TRP A 602 -0.69 1.54 -17.12
N GLN A 603 0.05 0.86 -16.25
CA GLN A 603 1.07 -0.11 -16.64
C GLN A 603 0.41 -1.23 -17.46
N HIS A 604 1.00 -1.55 -18.61
CA HIS A 604 0.49 -2.60 -19.49
C HIS A 604 1.62 -3.33 -20.21
N SER A 605 1.34 -4.56 -20.60
CA SER A 605 2.17 -5.34 -21.53
C SER A 605 1.51 -5.40 -22.91
N SER A 606 2.34 -5.53 -23.95
CA SER A 606 1.86 -5.72 -25.33
C SER A 606 1.70 -7.20 -25.64
N LEU A 607 0.62 -7.55 -26.31
CA LEU A 607 0.31 -8.90 -26.77
C LEU A 607 0.09 -8.93 -28.28
N VAL A 608 0.51 -10.03 -28.89
CA VAL A 608 0.15 -10.33 -30.28
C VAL A 608 -1.31 -10.73 -30.31
N LEU A 609 -2.08 -10.14 -31.23
CA LEU A 609 -3.51 -10.40 -31.35
C LEU A 609 -3.77 -11.72 -32.10
N ASN A 610 -3.64 -12.85 -31.41
CA ASN A 610 -4.09 -14.16 -31.87
C ASN A 610 -4.76 -14.96 -30.72
N PRO A 611 -5.67 -15.90 -31.03
CA PRO A 611 -6.45 -16.61 -30.02
C PRO A 611 -5.59 -17.37 -28.99
N GLU A 612 -4.52 -18.01 -29.42
CA GLU A 612 -3.62 -18.80 -28.58
C GLU A 612 -2.91 -17.92 -27.55
N THR A 613 -2.32 -16.81 -27.99
CA THR A 613 -1.59 -15.85 -27.13
C THR A 613 -2.51 -15.21 -26.10
N LEU A 614 -3.75 -14.88 -26.48
CA LEU A 614 -4.73 -14.34 -25.52
C LEU A 614 -5.13 -15.40 -24.50
N THR A 615 -5.40 -16.63 -24.95
CA THR A 615 -5.80 -17.75 -24.09
C THR A 615 -4.70 -18.04 -23.06
N ASP A 616 -3.46 -18.15 -23.51
CA ASP A 616 -2.29 -18.42 -22.65
C ASP A 616 -2.08 -17.29 -21.63
N ALA A 617 -2.15 -16.03 -22.07
CA ALA A 617 -2.00 -14.88 -21.18
C ALA A 617 -3.08 -14.84 -20.09
N ILE A 618 -4.33 -15.13 -20.48
CA ILE A 618 -5.48 -15.14 -19.55
C ILE A 618 -5.35 -16.26 -18.53
N LEU A 619 -5.08 -17.50 -18.97
CA LEU A 619 -4.95 -18.63 -18.05
C LEU A 619 -3.70 -18.51 -17.18
N SER A 620 -2.57 -18.04 -17.72
CA SER A 620 -1.36 -17.78 -16.94
C SER A 620 -1.65 -16.81 -15.79
N ARG A 621 -2.30 -15.68 -16.10
CA ARG A 621 -2.71 -14.69 -15.09
C ARG A 621 -3.73 -15.23 -14.10
N ALA A 622 -4.74 -15.99 -14.55
CA ALA A 622 -5.71 -16.62 -13.66
C ALA A 622 -5.06 -17.61 -12.67
N ASN A 623 -4.05 -18.37 -13.13
CA ASN A 623 -3.32 -19.33 -12.30
C ASN A 623 -2.34 -18.66 -11.31
N GLN A 624 -1.74 -17.53 -11.68
CA GLN A 624 -0.72 -16.87 -10.87
C GLN A 624 -1.29 -15.80 -9.92
N SER A 625 -2.22 -14.98 -10.39
CA SER A 625 -2.60 -13.72 -9.74
C SER A 625 -3.14 -13.92 -8.32
N SER A 626 -2.55 -13.21 -7.36
CA SER A 626 -3.09 -13.08 -6.01
C SER A 626 -4.07 -11.93 -5.88
N ALA A 627 -3.97 -10.90 -6.72
CA ALA A 627 -4.89 -9.78 -6.74
C ALA A 627 -6.30 -10.20 -7.15
N LEU A 628 -6.44 -10.90 -8.29
CA LEU A 628 -7.74 -11.41 -8.76
C LEU A 628 -8.33 -12.44 -7.79
N TRP A 629 -7.46 -13.21 -7.13
CA TRP A 629 -7.84 -14.18 -6.10
C TRP A 629 -8.44 -13.52 -4.86
N GLN A 630 -7.79 -12.49 -4.31
CA GLN A 630 -8.25 -11.82 -3.09
C GLN A 630 -9.41 -10.85 -3.35
N GLN A 631 -9.42 -10.19 -4.51
CA GLN A 631 -10.41 -9.17 -4.89
C GLN A 631 -11.40 -9.67 -5.95
N THR A 632 -12.04 -10.80 -5.65
CA THR A 632 -12.92 -11.52 -6.58
C THR A 632 -13.97 -10.62 -7.24
N GLY A 633 -13.91 -10.47 -8.56
CA GLY A 633 -14.83 -9.62 -9.34
C GLY A 633 -14.83 -8.13 -9.00
N PHE A 634 -13.95 -7.68 -8.09
CA PHE A 634 -13.78 -6.26 -7.76
C PHE A 634 -12.61 -5.66 -8.56
N LEU A 635 -11.53 -6.42 -8.71
CA LEU A 635 -10.46 -6.13 -9.65
C LEU A 635 -10.61 -7.03 -10.89
N SER A 636 -10.19 -6.51 -12.03
CA SER A 636 -10.11 -7.24 -13.28
C SER A 636 -8.84 -6.89 -14.03
N ASP A 637 -8.26 -7.88 -14.70
CA ASP A 637 -7.30 -7.60 -15.76
C ASP A 637 -8.09 -7.19 -17.02
N VAL A 638 -7.51 -6.36 -17.87
CA VAL A 638 -8.18 -5.76 -19.04
C VAL A 638 -7.32 -5.91 -20.28
N ILE A 639 -7.91 -6.42 -21.36
CA ILE A 639 -7.24 -6.49 -22.67
C ILE A 639 -7.93 -5.53 -23.63
N ILE A 640 -7.26 -4.45 -23.99
CA ILE A 640 -7.74 -3.52 -25.02
C ILE A 640 -7.22 -3.96 -26.37
N ILE A 641 -8.13 -4.14 -27.34
CA ILE A 641 -7.76 -4.51 -28.70
C ILE A 641 -7.64 -3.25 -29.56
N SER A 642 -6.50 -3.11 -30.25
CA SER A 642 -6.34 -2.16 -31.35
C SER A 642 -6.36 -2.90 -32.68
N GLU A 643 -7.48 -2.82 -33.41
CA GLU A 643 -7.61 -3.48 -34.72
C GLU A 643 -6.65 -2.87 -35.77
N GLN A 644 -6.37 -1.57 -35.67
CA GLN A 644 -5.44 -0.87 -36.56
C GLN A 644 -3.99 -1.31 -36.34
N GLU A 645 -3.59 -1.53 -35.07
CA GLU A 645 -2.21 -1.90 -34.72
C GLU A 645 -1.97 -3.42 -34.69
N LYS A 646 -3.05 -4.23 -34.82
CA LYS A 646 -3.03 -5.70 -34.63
C LYS A 646 -2.33 -6.13 -33.33
N GLN A 647 -2.44 -5.32 -32.29
CA GLN A 647 -1.85 -5.54 -30.97
C GLN A 647 -2.91 -5.42 -29.88
N GLY A 648 -2.77 -6.25 -28.85
CA GLY A 648 -3.51 -6.14 -27.61
C GLY A 648 -2.67 -5.45 -26.54
N LYS A 649 -3.28 -4.61 -25.70
CA LYS A 649 -2.65 -4.06 -24.50
C LYS A 649 -3.29 -4.70 -23.27
N TYR A 650 -2.50 -5.38 -22.45
CA TYR A 650 -2.93 -6.09 -21.26
C TYR A 650 -2.63 -5.25 -20.01
N PHE A 651 -3.67 -4.79 -19.33
CA PHE A 651 -3.61 -4.00 -18.11
C PHE A 651 -3.98 -4.90 -16.94
N GLU A 652 -3.17 -4.90 -15.89
CA GLU A 652 -3.43 -5.73 -14.71
C GLU A 652 -4.16 -4.93 -13.62
N GLU A 653 -5.01 -5.63 -12.87
CA GLU A 653 -5.54 -5.22 -11.56
C GLU A 653 -6.32 -3.89 -11.57
N VAL A 654 -7.10 -3.66 -12.62
CA VAL A 654 -7.95 -2.47 -12.75
C VAL A 654 -9.24 -2.66 -11.94
N PRO A 655 -9.65 -1.71 -11.08
CA PRO A 655 -10.96 -1.79 -10.44
C PRO A 655 -12.08 -1.74 -11.49
N THR A 656 -12.99 -2.71 -11.42
CA THR A 656 -13.99 -2.93 -12.49
C THR A 656 -14.91 -1.73 -12.70
N ASP A 657 -15.25 -1.02 -11.62
CA ASP A 657 -16.05 0.21 -11.67
C ASP A 657 -15.27 1.41 -12.20
N TYR A 658 -14.00 1.58 -11.81
CA TYR A 658 -13.11 2.60 -12.34
C TYR A 658 -12.87 2.42 -13.84
N LEU A 659 -12.75 1.18 -14.31
CA LEU A 659 -12.64 0.87 -15.74
C LEU A 659 -13.79 1.54 -16.53
N LEU A 660 -15.03 1.38 -16.07
CA LEU A 660 -16.22 1.94 -16.72
C LEU A 660 -16.23 3.47 -16.73
N ASP A 661 -15.71 4.09 -15.66
CA ASP A 661 -15.65 5.55 -15.52
C ASP A 661 -14.46 6.18 -16.27
N SER A 662 -13.44 5.39 -16.60
CA SER A 662 -12.18 5.83 -17.20
C SER A 662 -12.18 5.78 -18.74
N GLU A 663 -11.14 6.34 -19.36
CA GLU A 663 -10.93 6.22 -20.82
C GLU A 663 -10.75 4.77 -21.28
N LEU A 664 -10.27 3.87 -20.40
CA LEU A 664 -10.09 2.45 -20.73
C LEU A 664 -11.43 1.78 -21.10
N GLY A 665 -12.52 2.11 -20.40
CA GLY A 665 -13.86 1.58 -20.66
C GLY A 665 -14.54 2.16 -21.91
N LYS A 666 -13.97 3.21 -22.52
CA LYS A 666 -14.50 3.87 -23.72
C LYS A 666 -13.99 3.27 -25.02
N HIS A 667 -13.02 2.36 -24.96
CA HIS A 667 -12.52 1.68 -26.15
C HIS A 667 -13.61 0.87 -26.86
N SER A 668 -13.53 0.82 -28.19
CA SER A 668 -14.50 0.11 -29.03
C SER A 668 -14.59 -1.36 -28.67
N HIS A 669 -13.47 -2.03 -28.37
CA HIS A 669 -13.44 -3.43 -27.96
C HIS A 669 -12.40 -3.68 -26.87
N TYR A 670 -12.83 -4.31 -25.78
CA TYR A 670 -11.94 -4.78 -24.72
C TYR A 670 -12.50 -6.01 -24.03
N TYR A 671 -11.64 -6.76 -23.36
CA TYR A 671 -12.00 -7.86 -22.48
C TYR A 671 -11.68 -7.53 -21.04
N THR A 672 -12.47 -8.03 -20.10
CA THR A 672 -12.13 -8.08 -18.68
C THR A 672 -11.98 -9.52 -18.23
N ILE A 673 -11.02 -9.78 -17.36
CA ILE A 673 -10.74 -11.08 -16.77
C ILE A 673 -10.80 -10.94 -15.25
N SER A 674 -11.66 -11.72 -14.62
CA SER A 674 -11.82 -11.74 -13.16
C SER A 674 -11.93 -13.18 -12.66
N LEU A 675 -11.54 -13.39 -11.39
CA LEU A 675 -11.90 -14.60 -10.66
C LEU A 675 -13.14 -14.31 -9.81
N GLU A 676 -14.17 -15.16 -9.88
CA GLU A 676 -15.43 -14.97 -9.15
C GLU A 676 -16.01 -16.29 -8.63
N PHE A 677 -16.76 -16.20 -7.53
CA PHE A 677 -17.60 -17.31 -7.06
C PHE A 677 -18.94 -17.26 -7.78
N GLY A 678 -19.51 -18.42 -8.13
CA GLY A 678 -20.87 -18.55 -8.67
C GLY A 678 -21.95 -18.28 -7.62
N HIS A 679 -22.04 -17.04 -7.12
CA HIS A 679 -22.90 -16.69 -5.98
C HIS A 679 -24.38 -17.03 -6.20
N LYS A 680 -24.90 -16.83 -7.43
CA LYS A 680 -26.28 -17.20 -7.79
C LYS A 680 -26.56 -18.69 -7.55
N TYR A 681 -25.59 -19.54 -7.85
CA TYR A 681 -25.69 -20.98 -7.66
C TYR A 681 -25.50 -21.33 -6.18
N LEU A 682 -24.52 -20.74 -5.51
CA LEU A 682 -24.27 -20.96 -4.07
C LEU A 682 -25.47 -20.62 -3.17
N GLU A 683 -26.23 -19.58 -3.51
CA GLU A 683 -27.42 -19.17 -2.74
C GLU A 683 -28.54 -20.22 -2.78
N ALA A 684 -28.55 -21.11 -3.77
CA ALA A 684 -29.52 -22.21 -3.85
C ALA A 684 -29.26 -23.33 -2.84
N PHE A 685 -28.07 -23.38 -2.20
CA PHE A 685 -27.69 -24.42 -1.24
C PHE A 685 -27.73 -23.88 0.20
N PRO A 686 -28.71 -24.30 1.02
CA PRO A 686 -28.80 -23.84 2.42
C PRO A 686 -27.59 -24.24 3.26
N ASP A 687 -27.05 -25.44 3.00
CA ASP A 687 -25.87 -26.01 3.65
C ASP A 687 -24.60 -25.71 2.83
N PRO A 688 -23.66 -24.89 3.34
CA PRO A 688 -22.44 -24.55 2.64
C PRO A 688 -21.43 -25.71 2.53
N PHE A 689 -21.69 -26.87 3.13
CA PHE A 689 -20.84 -28.07 3.07
C PHE A 689 -21.37 -29.16 2.14
N ALA A 690 -22.62 -29.05 1.68
CA ALA A 690 -23.27 -30.01 0.78
C ALA A 690 -23.62 -29.34 -0.56
N ILE A 691 -22.62 -28.74 -1.21
CA ILE A 691 -22.76 -28.07 -2.50
C ILE A 691 -22.49 -29.07 -3.62
N GLU A 692 -23.45 -29.24 -4.53
CA GLU A 692 -23.23 -30.01 -5.76
C GLU A 692 -22.32 -29.22 -6.71
N ARG A 693 -21.35 -29.88 -7.33
CA ARG A 693 -20.40 -29.24 -8.24
C ARG A 693 -20.71 -29.65 -9.66
N VAL A 694 -20.55 -28.71 -10.59
CA VAL A 694 -20.61 -29.01 -12.02
C VAL A 694 -19.49 -30.02 -12.33
N HIS A 695 -19.82 -31.07 -13.09
CA HIS A 695 -18.83 -32.05 -13.49
C HIS A 695 -17.77 -31.35 -14.36
N LYS A 696 -16.48 -31.66 -14.17
CA LYS A 696 -15.40 -30.93 -14.86
C LYS A 696 -15.47 -30.98 -16.39
N ASP A 697 -16.06 -32.05 -16.93
CA ASP A 697 -16.26 -32.23 -18.38
C ASP A 697 -17.55 -31.57 -18.90
N ASP A 698 -18.42 -31.04 -18.02
CA ASP A 698 -19.66 -30.35 -18.38
C ASP A 698 -19.41 -28.85 -18.59
N ILE A 699 -18.64 -28.56 -19.64
CA ILE A 699 -18.15 -27.23 -19.99
C ILE A 699 -19.30 -26.27 -20.33
N GLU A 700 -20.41 -26.79 -20.85
CA GLU A 700 -21.58 -25.98 -21.24
C GLU A 700 -22.27 -25.32 -20.03
N ASN A 701 -22.15 -25.93 -18.84
CA ASN A 701 -22.71 -25.42 -17.58
C ASN A 701 -21.65 -24.77 -16.68
N ALA A 702 -20.50 -24.36 -17.22
CA ALA A 702 -19.41 -23.75 -16.44
C ALA A 702 -19.85 -22.49 -15.66
N GLU A 703 -20.88 -21.77 -16.11
CA GLU A 703 -21.46 -20.63 -15.39
C GLU A 703 -22.06 -21.00 -14.01
N GLN A 704 -22.38 -22.28 -13.81
CA GLN A 704 -22.93 -22.82 -12.57
C GLN A 704 -21.84 -23.25 -11.59
N SER A 705 -20.55 -23.01 -11.90
CA SER A 705 -19.43 -23.34 -11.02
C SER A 705 -19.54 -22.64 -9.65
N PRO A 706 -19.73 -23.37 -8.54
CA PRO A 706 -19.91 -22.76 -7.22
C PRO A 706 -18.63 -22.11 -6.66
N SER A 707 -17.47 -22.63 -7.02
CA SER A 707 -16.16 -22.23 -6.52
C SER A 707 -15.59 -21.06 -7.33
N LEU A 708 -14.45 -20.55 -6.89
CA LEU A 708 -13.75 -19.48 -7.58
C LEU A 708 -13.29 -19.97 -8.96
N HIS A 709 -13.64 -19.24 -10.03
CA HIS A 709 -13.24 -19.58 -11.39
C HIS A 709 -13.09 -18.35 -12.29
N PRO A 710 -12.35 -18.44 -13.41
CA PRO A 710 -12.15 -17.35 -14.35
C PRO A 710 -13.42 -17.04 -15.15
N ILE A 711 -13.75 -15.75 -15.22
CA ILE A 711 -14.80 -15.23 -16.07
C ILE A 711 -14.18 -14.18 -16.99
N ILE A 712 -14.36 -14.38 -18.29
CA ILE A 712 -13.90 -13.49 -19.33
C ILE A 712 -15.13 -12.82 -19.93
N ARG A 713 -15.15 -11.49 -19.94
CA ARG A 713 -16.24 -10.70 -20.52
C ARG A 713 -15.69 -9.82 -21.64
N ARG A 714 -16.38 -9.80 -22.78
CA ARG A 714 -16.10 -8.89 -23.89
C ARG A 714 -17.07 -7.72 -23.86
N TYR A 715 -16.52 -6.51 -23.99
CA TYR A 715 -17.29 -5.29 -24.07
C TYR A 715 -17.10 -4.59 -25.41
N CYS A 716 -18.16 -3.91 -25.86
CA CYS A 716 -18.14 -2.97 -26.96
C CYS A 716 -18.66 -1.61 -26.51
N ARG A 717 -17.81 -0.58 -26.50
CA ARG A 717 -18.17 0.79 -26.04
C ARG A 717 -18.92 0.78 -24.70
N GLY A 718 -18.40 0.04 -23.73
CA GLY A 718 -18.98 -0.12 -22.39
C GLY A 718 -20.16 -1.09 -22.27
N LYS A 719 -20.66 -1.68 -23.36
CA LYS A 719 -21.74 -2.70 -23.31
C LYS A 719 -21.17 -4.10 -23.33
N LEU A 720 -21.61 -4.96 -22.41
CA LEU A 720 -21.29 -6.38 -22.42
C LEU A 720 -21.88 -7.03 -23.68
N VAL A 721 -21.05 -7.72 -24.47
CA VAL A 721 -21.47 -8.38 -25.72
C VAL A 721 -21.23 -9.88 -25.73
N ALA A 722 -20.30 -10.38 -24.91
CA ALA A 722 -20.07 -11.81 -24.74
C ALA A 722 -19.48 -12.09 -23.35
N GLU A 723 -19.74 -13.27 -22.81
CA GLU A 723 -19.22 -13.76 -21.54
C GLU A 723 -18.84 -15.23 -21.68
N HIS A 724 -17.74 -15.63 -21.05
CA HIS A 724 -17.27 -17.00 -21.03
C HIS A 724 -16.75 -17.35 -19.65
N HIS A 725 -17.21 -18.48 -19.13
CA HIS A 725 -16.76 -19.06 -17.88
C HIS A 725 -15.81 -20.21 -18.17
N VAL A 726 -14.62 -20.16 -17.60
CA VAL A 726 -13.76 -21.34 -17.53
C VAL A 726 -14.25 -22.17 -16.35
N ILE A 727 -14.50 -23.46 -16.57
CA ILE A 727 -14.99 -24.37 -15.51
C ILE A 727 -14.04 -24.34 -14.30
N GLU A 728 -14.60 -24.41 -13.09
CA GLU A 728 -13.83 -24.45 -11.86
C GLU A 728 -12.88 -25.66 -11.77
N ASP A 729 -11.77 -25.47 -11.05
CA ASP A 729 -10.85 -26.54 -10.70
C ASP A 729 -10.65 -26.62 -9.18
N ILE A 730 -10.47 -27.84 -8.65
CA ILE A 730 -10.32 -28.07 -7.20
C ILE A 730 -9.04 -27.46 -6.66
N ALA A 731 -7.93 -27.62 -7.38
CA ALA A 731 -6.66 -27.04 -7.03
C ALA A 731 -6.58 -25.55 -7.42
N SER A 732 -7.59 -25.06 -8.15
CA SER A 732 -7.58 -23.75 -8.80
C SER A 732 -6.43 -23.61 -9.80
N GLU A 733 -6.19 -24.69 -10.55
CA GLU A 733 -5.19 -24.81 -11.60
C GLU A 733 -5.86 -25.04 -12.96
N TRP A 734 -6.03 -23.97 -13.73
CA TRP A 734 -6.68 -23.99 -15.04
C TRP A 734 -5.70 -24.30 -16.16
N THR A 735 -5.19 -25.54 -16.19
CA THR A 735 -4.15 -25.98 -17.13
C THR A 735 -4.54 -27.16 -18.02
N GLU A 736 -5.53 -27.96 -17.61
CA GLU A 736 -6.07 -29.07 -18.40
C GLU A 736 -6.78 -28.62 -19.70
N GLU A 737 -6.91 -29.54 -20.68
CA GLU A 737 -7.59 -29.28 -21.95
C GLU A 737 -9.04 -28.82 -21.78
N VAL A 738 -9.73 -29.30 -20.75
CA VAL A 738 -11.10 -28.88 -20.39
C VAL A 738 -11.20 -27.41 -20.00
N HIS A 739 -10.08 -26.78 -19.61
CA HIS A 739 -9.99 -25.35 -19.35
C HIS A 739 -9.52 -24.59 -20.60
N VAL A 740 -8.50 -25.13 -21.30
CA VAL A 740 -7.81 -24.44 -22.40
C VAL A 740 -8.65 -24.41 -23.67
N GLN A 741 -9.19 -25.55 -24.12
CA GLN A 741 -9.87 -25.65 -25.41
C GLN A 741 -11.15 -24.79 -25.48
N PRO A 742 -12.00 -24.71 -24.44
CA PRO A 742 -13.18 -23.86 -24.48
C PRO A 742 -12.85 -22.37 -24.56
N LEU A 743 -11.84 -21.92 -23.80
CA LEU A 743 -11.40 -20.54 -23.84
C LEU A 743 -10.74 -20.20 -25.18
N LEU A 744 -9.92 -21.10 -25.72
CA LEU A 744 -9.32 -20.95 -27.05
C LEU A 744 -10.40 -20.83 -28.14
N LYS A 745 -11.42 -21.69 -28.08
CA LYS A 745 -12.57 -21.63 -28.99
C LYS A 745 -13.29 -20.29 -28.86
N PHE A 746 -13.57 -19.85 -27.63
CA PHE A 746 -14.18 -18.55 -27.38
C PHE A 746 -13.33 -17.41 -27.97
N MET A 747 -12.02 -17.37 -27.71
CA MET A 747 -11.13 -16.34 -28.27
C MET A 747 -11.05 -16.39 -29.80
N THR A 748 -11.09 -17.59 -30.38
CA THR A 748 -11.13 -17.79 -31.84
C THR A 748 -12.40 -17.18 -32.42
N GLU A 749 -13.56 -17.44 -31.82
CA GLU A 749 -14.85 -16.87 -32.24
C GLU A 749 -14.91 -15.35 -32.03
N GLN A 750 -14.35 -14.84 -30.93
CA GLN A 750 -14.40 -13.40 -30.62
C GLN A 750 -13.42 -12.57 -31.46
N LEU A 751 -12.27 -13.14 -31.85
CA LEU A 751 -11.31 -12.51 -32.75
C LEU A 751 -11.59 -12.75 -34.24
N ALA A 752 -12.41 -13.76 -34.57
CA ALA A 752 -12.91 -13.94 -35.92
C ALA A 752 -13.71 -12.68 -36.30
N GLN A 753 -13.17 -11.88 -37.22
CA GLN A 753 -13.80 -10.64 -37.64
C GLN A 753 -15.27 -10.92 -38.05
N PRO A 754 -16.27 -10.22 -37.49
CA PRO A 754 -17.50 -10.03 -38.21
C PRO A 754 -17.14 -9.17 -39.43
N GLN A 755 -16.86 -9.81 -40.57
CA GLN A 755 -16.58 -9.08 -41.80
C GLN A 755 -17.80 -8.19 -42.08
N SER A 756 -17.58 -6.87 -42.06
CA SER A 756 -18.63 -5.90 -42.34
C SER A 756 -19.17 -6.14 -43.76
N ILE A 757 -20.41 -5.75 -43.99
CA ILE A 757 -20.99 -5.83 -45.35
C ILE A 757 -20.09 -5.11 -46.36
N GLY A 758 -19.45 -4.01 -45.97
CA GLY A 758 -18.47 -3.29 -46.80
C GLY A 758 -17.24 -4.13 -47.18
N SER A 759 -16.63 -4.85 -46.24
CA SER A 759 -15.48 -5.70 -46.54
C SER A 759 -15.86 -6.91 -47.40
N ARG A 760 -17.05 -7.48 -47.16
CA ARG A 760 -17.61 -8.60 -47.95
C ARG A 760 -17.88 -8.17 -49.40
N LEU A 761 -18.44 -6.99 -49.59
CA LEU A 761 -18.73 -6.42 -50.91
C LEU A 761 -17.44 -6.05 -51.67
N LEU A 762 -16.42 -5.52 -50.99
CA LEU A 762 -15.10 -5.26 -51.59
C LEU A 762 -14.43 -6.56 -52.07
N GLN A 763 -14.41 -7.60 -51.24
CA GLN A 763 -13.84 -8.90 -51.61
C GLN A 763 -14.60 -9.57 -52.77
N ALA A 764 -15.92 -9.37 -52.83
CA ALA A 764 -16.74 -9.86 -53.92
C ALA A 764 -16.58 -9.04 -55.21
N GLY A 765 -15.73 -8.00 -55.24
CA GLY A 765 -15.57 -7.11 -56.41
C GLY A 765 -16.77 -6.20 -56.68
N LEU A 766 -17.70 -6.09 -55.72
CA LEU A 766 -18.94 -5.29 -55.83
C LEU A 766 -18.78 -3.86 -55.32
N LEU A 767 -17.65 -3.57 -54.67
CA LEU A 767 -17.21 -2.23 -54.28
C LEU A 767 -15.72 -2.08 -54.58
N THR A 768 -15.29 -0.85 -54.85
CA THR A 768 -13.87 -0.50 -54.88
C THR A 768 -13.39 -0.03 -53.50
N SER A 769 -12.07 -0.09 -53.25
CA SER A 769 -11.50 0.41 -52.00
C SER A 769 -11.82 1.89 -51.75
N GLU A 770 -11.79 2.71 -52.80
CA GLU A 770 -12.12 4.15 -52.74
C GLU A 770 -13.59 4.39 -52.35
N GLN A 771 -14.51 3.60 -52.88
CA GLN A 771 -15.93 3.67 -52.52
C GLN A 771 -16.17 3.25 -51.08
N LEU A 772 -15.47 2.22 -50.60
CA LEU A 772 -15.59 1.77 -49.20
C LEU A 772 -15.03 2.81 -48.22
N GLU A 773 -13.85 3.39 -48.50
CA GLU A 773 -13.27 4.45 -47.68
C GLU A 773 -14.16 5.68 -47.60
N THR A 774 -14.75 6.08 -48.73
CA THR A 774 -15.70 7.20 -48.79
C THR A 774 -16.97 6.92 -47.95
N ALA A 775 -17.53 5.70 -48.05
CA ALA A 775 -18.71 5.33 -47.28
C ALA A 775 -18.44 5.27 -45.77
N LEU A 776 -17.25 4.79 -45.36
CA LEU A 776 -16.85 4.74 -43.95
C LEU A 776 -16.61 6.14 -43.38
N ALA A 777 -15.99 7.04 -44.14
CA ALA A 777 -15.82 8.44 -43.73
C ALA A 777 -17.18 9.16 -43.55
N GLU A 778 -18.16 8.87 -44.40
CA GLU A 778 -19.52 9.38 -44.26
C GLU A 778 -20.27 8.79 -43.06
N GLN A 779 -20.03 7.52 -42.76
CA GLN A 779 -20.56 6.87 -41.56
C GLN A 779 -20.00 7.50 -40.29
N GLU A 780 -18.72 7.86 -40.26
CA GLU A 780 -18.09 8.54 -39.12
C GLU A 780 -18.66 9.94 -38.88
N LEU A 781 -19.04 10.66 -39.94
CA LEU A 781 -19.65 11.99 -39.86
C LEU A 781 -21.14 11.95 -39.46
N ALA A 782 -21.82 10.80 -39.62
CA ALA A 782 -23.25 10.63 -39.36
C ALA A 782 -23.50 9.59 -38.28
N VAL A 783 -23.64 10.05 -37.02
CA VAL A 783 -23.74 9.26 -35.77
C VAL A 783 -24.80 8.13 -35.77
N SER A 784 -25.76 8.12 -36.71
CA SER A 784 -26.82 7.11 -36.80
C SER A 784 -26.95 6.39 -38.15
N ALA A 785 -26.08 6.64 -39.14
CA ALA A 785 -26.21 6.04 -40.46
C ALA A 785 -25.59 4.62 -40.51
N ARG A 786 -26.32 3.65 -41.05
CA ARG A 786 -25.76 2.31 -41.29
C ARG A 786 -25.03 2.27 -42.64
N LEU A 787 -23.95 1.49 -42.72
CA LEU A 787 -23.11 1.44 -43.92
C LEU A 787 -23.91 0.99 -45.14
N GLU A 788 -24.82 0.02 -44.98
CA GLU A 788 -25.72 -0.44 -46.04
C GLU A 788 -26.63 0.66 -46.61
N GLU A 789 -27.10 1.59 -45.77
CA GLU A 789 -27.94 2.71 -46.22
C GLU A 789 -27.13 3.73 -47.01
N ILE A 790 -25.88 3.97 -46.62
CA ILE A 790 -24.95 4.86 -47.33
C ILE A 790 -24.63 4.28 -48.72
N LEU A 791 -24.29 2.99 -48.77
CA LEU A 791 -23.98 2.27 -50.02
C LEU A 791 -25.20 2.24 -50.96
N LYS A 792 -26.40 2.01 -50.40
CA LYS A 792 -27.67 2.05 -51.13
C LYS A 792 -27.97 3.45 -51.68
N ASN A 793 -27.88 4.49 -50.83
CA ASN A 793 -28.20 5.87 -51.21
C ASN A 793 -27.27 6.42 -52.28
N ARG A 794 -26.02 5.97 -52.31
CA ARG A 794 -25.07 6.31 -53.38
C ARG A 794 -25.24 5.49 -54.66
N GLY A 795 -26.08 4.45 -54.63
CA GLY A 795 -26.35 3.58 -55.78
C GLY A 795 -25.15 2.72 -56.18
N TRP A 796 -24.17 2.52 -55.30
CA TRP A 796 -22.96 1.75 -55.60
C TRP A 796 -23.21 0.24 -55.60
N VAL A 797 -24.11 -0.23 -54.73
CA VAL A 797 -24.56 -1.63 -54.71
C VAL A 797 -26.08 -1.66 -54.61
N LYS A 798 -26.72 -2.56 -55.36
CA LYS A 798 -28.17 -2.70 -55.33
C LYS A 798 -28.64 -3.23 -53.98
N GLU A 799 -29.79 -2.75 -53.51
CA GLU A 799 -30.40 -3.16 -52.25
C GLU A 799 -30.59 -4.68 -52.15
N ARG A 800 -31.01 -5.32 -53.24
CA ARG A 800 -31.22 -6.76 -53.29
C ARG A 800 -29.90 -7.55 -53.17
N THR A 801 -28.81 -7.03 -53.71
CA THR A 801 -27.46 -7.60 -53.57
C THR A 801 -26.95 -7.46 -52.14
N ILE A 802 -27.16 -6.30 -51.50
CA ILE A 802 -26.81 -6.07 -50.09
C ILE A 802 -27.58 -7.05 -49.20
N GLN A 803 -28.90 -7.16 -49.40
CA GLN A 803 -29.75 -8.06 -48.63
C GLN A 803 -29.36 -9.53 -48.82
N PHE A 804 -29.05 -9.94 -50.05
CA PHE A 804 -28.55 -11.28 -50.34
C PHE A 804 -27.25 -11.58 -49.58
N MET A 805 -26.28 -10.66 -49.61
CA MET A 805 -25.01 -10.83 -48.91
C MET A 805 -25.19 -10.86 -47.38
N LEU A 806 -26.11 -10.05 -46.85
CA LEU A 806 -26.50 -10.11 -45.45
C LEU A 806 -27.09 -11.49 -45.11
N ASP A 807 -28.03 -12.00 -45.89
CA ASP A 807 -28.76 -13.22 -45.56
C ASP A 807 -27.95 -14.51 -45.80
N LYS A 808 -27.15 -14.55 -46.87
CA LYS A 808 -26.44 -15.76 -47.31
C LYS A 808 -24.99 -15.84 -46.88
N VAL A 809 -24.35 -14.70 -46.62
CA VAL A 809 -22.91 -14.65 -46.32
C VAL A 809 -22.64 -14.20 -44.88
N ILE A 810 -23.40 -13.23 -44.36
CA ILE A 810 -23.13 -12.62 -43.04
C ILE A 810 -23.98 -13.23 -41.92
N ASN A 811 -25.29 -13.31 -42.08
CA ASN A 811 -26.26 -13.65 -41.05
C ASN A 811 -26.65 -15.13 -41.02
N LYS A 812 -25.80 -16.05 -41.53
CA LYS A 812 -26.16 -17.47 -41.70
C LYS A 812 -26.97 -18.00 -40.51
N PRO A 813 -28.25 -18.39 -40.68
CA PRO A 813 -28.96 -19.10 -39.64
C PRO A 813 -28.38 -20.51 -39.59
N VAL A 814 -27.64 -20.80 -38.52
CA VAL A 814 -27.38 -22.17 -38.10
C VAL A 814 -28.75 -22.73 -37.70
N ASP A 815 -29.24 -23.73 -38.42
CA ASP A 815 -30.44 -24.55 -38.12
C ASP A 815 -31.86 -24.03 -38.45
N ASP A 816 -32.12 -23.41 -39.62
CA ASP A 816 -33.51 -23.31 -40.15
C ASP A 816 -33.81 -24.35 -41.26
N PRO A 817 -34.64 -25.38 -41.00
CA PRO A 817 -35.00 -26.43 -41.96
C PRO A 817 -35.73 -25.94 -43.23
N ARG A 818 -36.23 -24.70 -43.25
CA ARG A 818 -36.98 -24.15 -44.38
C ARG A 818 -36.11 -23.80 -45.59
N TYR A 819 -34.79 -23.67 -45.41
CA TYR A 819 -33.85 -23.34 -46.51
C TYR A 819 -33.28 -24.56 -47.25
N LEU A 820 -33.67 -25.78 -46.89
CA LEU A 820 -33.14 -27.02 -47.50
C LEU A 820 -33.85 -27.46 -48.80
N LYS A 821 -34.79 -26.67 -49.34
CA LYS A 821 -35.49 -26.97 -50.59
C LYS A 821 -34.90 -26.24 -51.80
N GLY A 822 -34.24 -27.00 -52.66
CA GLY A 822 -33.86 -26.60 -54.02
C GLY A 822 -32.36 -26.69 -54.29
N TYR A 823 -31.98 -27.31 -55.40
CA TYR A 823 -30.61 -27.21 -55.92
C TYR A 823 -30.49 -25.87 -56.63
N SER A 824 -29.98 -24.83 -55.97
CA SER A 824 -29.68 -23.57 -56.64
C SER A 824 -28.31 -23.69 -57.31
N VAL A 825 -28.30 -23.76 -58.64
CA VAL A 825 -27.07 -23.62 -59.44
C VAL A 825 -26.54 -22.19 -59.33
N LEU A 826 -25.24 -21.96 -59.56
CA LEU A 826 -24.60 -20.64 -59.50
C LEU A 826 -25.44 -19.52 -60.14
N GLY A 827 -26.02 -19.78 -61.32
CA GLY A 827 -26.89 -18.82 -62.01
C GLY A 827 -28.13 -18.39 -61.21
N ALA A 828 -28.75 -19.27 -60.42
CA ALA A 828 -29.89 -18.91 -59.59
C ALA A 828 -29.50 -17.96 -58.44
N TYR A 829 -28.32 -18.15 -57.85
CA TYR A 829 -27.81 -17.24 -56.81
C TYR A 829 -27.43 -15.88 -57.36
N LEU A 830 -26.82 -15.84 -58.55
CA LEU A 830 -26.50 -14.57 -59.21
C LEU A 830 -27.78 -13.81 -59.61
N VAL A 831 -28.85 -14.51 -60.01
CA VAL A 831 -30.17 -13.91 -60.28
C VAL A 831 -30.84 -13.42 -58.99
N ASP A 832 -30.79 -14.21 -57.91
CA ASP A 832 -31.41 -13.83 -56.65
C ASP A 832 -30.72 -12.62 -55.99
N ALA A 833 -29.40 -12.54 -56.13
CA ALA A 833 -28.59 -11.39 -55.74
C ALA A 833 -28.74 -10.18 -56.68
N ASP A 834 -29.55 -10.27 -57.75
CA ASP A 834 -29.73 -9.26 -58.80
C ASP A 834 -28.43 -8.81 -59.49
N LEU A 835 -27.47 -9.75 -59.60
CA LEU A 835 -26.19 -9.57 -60.28
C LEU A 835 -26.28 -9.89 -61.78
N VAL A 836 -27.14 -10.82 -62.16
CA VAL A 836 -27.45 -11.16 -63.56
C VAL A 836 -28.96 -11.43 -63.72
N THR A 837 -29.45 -11.41 -64.95
CA THR A 837 -30.84 -11.75 -65.28
C THR A 837 -30.98 -13.23 -65.65
N GLN A 838 -32.19 -13.80 -65.50
CA GLN A 838 -32.45 -15.18 -65.90
C GLN A 838 -32.15 -15.41 -67.40
N GLY A 839 -32.40 -14.41 -68.26
CA GLY A 839 -32.07 -14.50 -69.68
C GLY A 839 -30.55 -14.61 -69.94
N GLN A 840 -29.72 -13.90 -69.19
CA GLN A 840 -28.25 -14.01 -69.25
C GLN A 840 -27.77 -15.40 -68.81
N VAL A 841 -28.38 -15.96 -67.76
CA VAL A 841 -28.07 -17.33 -67.30
C VAL A 841 -28.46 -18.37 -68.36
N ASP A 842 -29.65 -18.25 -68.95
CA ASP A 842 -30.13 -19.17 -69.98
C ASP A 842 -29.25 -19.12 -71.22
N GLN A 843 -28.79 -17.92 -71.61
CA GLN A 843 -27.83 -17.75 -72.69
C GLN A 843 -26.48 -18.41 -72.36
N ALA A 844 -25.92 -18.15 -71.17
CA ALA A 844 -24.66 -18.77 -70.75
C ALA A 844 -24.74 -20.30 -70.67
N LEU A 845 -25.90 -20.86 -70.28
CA LEU A 845 -26.15 -22.31 -70.28
C LEU A 845 -26.23 -22.90 -71.69
N GLN A 846 -26.75 -22.16 -72.69
CA GLN A 846 -26.72 -22.58 -74.08
C GLN A 846 -25.30 -22.57 -74.64
N GLU A 847 -24.53 -21.52 -74.34
CA GLU A 847 -23.14 -21.39 -74.76
C GLU A 847 -22.24 -22.47 -74.12
N GLN A 848 -22.46 -22.78 -72.84
CA GLN A 848 -21.76 -23.88 -72.16
C GLN A 848 -21.91 -25.22 -72.89
N LYS A 849 -23.10 -25.51 -73.44
CA LYS A 849 -23.33 -26.76 -74.19
C LYS A 849 -22.50 -26.84 -75.47
N MET A 850 -22.10 -25.70 -76.03
CA MET A 850 -21.30 -25.63 -77.26
C MET A 850 -19.81 -25.48 -76.99
N SER A 851 -19.41 -24.71 -75.97
CA SER A 851 -18.01 -24.41 -75.67
C SER A 851 -17.36 -25.34 -74.63
N GLY A 852 -18.17 -25.98 -73.78
CA GLY A 852 -17.69 -26.79 -72.65
C GLY A 852 -17.14 -25.98 -71.46
N GLN A 853 -17.11 -24.64 -71.55
CA GLN A 853 -16.68 -23.76 -70.45
C GLN A 853 -17.68 -23.78 -69.29
N ARG A 854 -17.23 -23.35 -68.10
CA ARG A 854 -18.13 -23.24 -66.94
C ARG A 854 -19.04 -22.03 -67.11
N VAL A 855 -20.31 -22.14 -66.71
CA VAL A 855 -21.28 -21.01 -66.76
C VAL A 855 -20.74 -19.75 -66.10
N GLY A 856 -20.00 -19.87 -65.00
CA GLY A 856 -19.34 -18.72 -64.36
C GLY A 856 -18.36 -18.00 -65.29
N GLU A 857 -17.46 -18.75 -65.93
CA GLU A 857 -16.46 -18.20 -66.88
C GLU A 857 -17.15 -17.48 -68.05
N ILE A 858 -18.24 -18.06 -68.58
CA ILE A 858 -19.02 -17.45 -69.67
C ILE A 858 -19.67 -16.14 -69.21
N LEU A 859 -20.27 -16.11 -68.01
CA LEU A 859 -20.89 -14.90 -67.48
C LEU A 859 -19.87 -13.78 -67.23
N ALA A 860 -18.64 -14.12 -66.84
CA ALA A 860 -17.53 -13.18 -66.69
C ALA A 860 -16.97 -12.70 -68.04
N ASP A 861 -16.80 -13.59 -69.01
CA ASP A 861 -16.28 -13.27 -70.35
C ASP A 861 -17.19 -12.28 -71.11
N HIS A 862 -18.51 -12.37 -70.89
CA HIS A 862 -19.49 -11.40 -71.41
C HIS A 862 -19.52 -10.07 -70.63
N GLY A 863 -18.79 -9.97 -69.52
CA GLY A 863 -18.75 -8.79 -68.65
C GLY A 863 -20.04 -8.54 -67.88
N TRP A 864 -20.92 -9.53 -67.74
CA TRP A 864 -22.21 -9.36 -67.04
C TRP A 864 -22.08 -9.39 -65.52
N VAL A 865 -21.05 -10.05 -65.01
CA VAL A 865 -20.70 -10.07 -63.60
C VAL A 865 -19.18 -10.21 -63.48
N PRO A 866 -18.51 -9.54 -62.53
CA PRO A 866 -17.07 -9.70 -62.34
C PRO A 866 -16.69 -11.14 -62.01
N GLN A 867 -15.52 -11.56 -62.47
CA GLN A 867 -14.96 -12.89 -62.19
C GLN A 867 -14.78 -13.10 -60.68
N GLU A 868 -14.34 -12.06 -59.98
CA GLU A 868 -14.15 -12.03 -58.53
C GLU A 868 -15.46 -12.31 -57.79
N THR A 869 -16.58 -11.76 -58.28
CA THR A 869 -17.90 -11.99 -57.71
C THR A 869 -18.34 -13.45 -57.87
N ILE A 870 -18.06 -14.06 -59.03
CA ILE A 870 -18.36 -15.48 -59.28
C ILE A 870 -17.57 -16.38 -58.34
N GLU A 871 -16.26 -16.15 -58.23
CA GLU A 871 -15.36 -16.90 -57.35
C GLU A 871 -15.80 -16.77 -55.89
N TYR A 872 -16.15 -15.56 -55.48
CA TYR A 872 -16.63 -15.26 -54.13
C TYR A 872 -17.93 -16.00 -53.78
N ILE A 873 -18.95 -15.92 -54.64
CA ILE A 873 -20.23 -16.61 -54.42
C ILE A 873 -20.04 -18.12 -54.43
N MET A 874 -19.13 -18.64 -55.28
CA MET A 874 -18.78 -20.04 -55.28
C MET A 874 -18.15 -20.49 -53.96
N GLU A 875 -17.21 -19.73 -53.41
CA GLU A 875 -16.50 -20.05 -52.17
C GLU A 875 -17.38 -19.93 -50.92
N TYR A 876 -18.16 -18.85 -50.77
CA TYR A 876 -18.85 -18.52 -49.52
C TYR A 876 -20.31 -18.97 -49.47
N VAL A 877 -20.95 -19.20 -50.62
CA VAL A 877 -22.38 -19.59 -50.71
C VAL A 877 -22.53 -20.99 -51.29
N VAL A 878 -22.02 -21.25 -52.50
CA VAL A 878 -22.33 -22.49 -53.23
C VAL A 878 -21.60 -23.71 -52.67
N MET A 879 -20.30 -23.62 -52.41
CA MET A 879 -19.49 -24.76 -51.92
C MET A 879 -19.85 -25.17 -50.47
N PRO A 880 -20.07 -24.25 -49.52
CA PRO A 880 -20.49 -24.60 -48.17
C PRO A 880 -21.85 -25.29 -48.13
N GLU A 881 -22.83 -24.85 -48.92
CA GLU A 881 -24.13 -25.53 -49.01
C GLU A 881 -24.00 -26.93 -49.63
N ARG A 882 -23.13 -27.11 -50.63
CA ARG A 882 -22.83 -28.43 -51.21
C ARG A 882 -22.15 -29.37 -50.20
N ASN A 883 -21.23 -28.86 -49.38
CA ASN A 883 -20.50 -29.64 -48.38
C ASN A 883 -21.32 -29.92 -47.10
N SER A 884 -22.27 -29.06 -46.73
CA SER A 884 -23.16 -29.31 -45.58
C SER A 884 -24.03 -30.56 -45.76
N LYS A 885 -24.43 -30.88 -47.00
CA LYS A 885 -25.25 -32.06 -47.31
C LYS A 885 -24.46 -33.37 -47.39
N SER A 886 -23.14 -33.35 -47.63
CA SER A 886 -22.33 -34.58 -47.64
C SER A 886 -22.11 -35.15 -46.23
N LYS A 887 -22.17 -34.32 -45.19
CA LYS A 887 -22.12 -34.77 -43.78
C LYS A 887 -23.46 -35.32 -43.26
N VAL A 888 -24.60 -34.97 -43.86
CA VAL A 888 -25.94 -35.44 -43.41
C VAL A 888 -26.28 -36.84 -43.95
N ALA A 889 -25.52 -37.38 -44.90
CA ALA A 889 -25.74 -38.72 -45.44
C ALA A 889 -25.03 -39.87 -44.68
N VAL A 890 -24.32 -39.57 -43.59
CA VAL A 890 -23.65 -40.59 -42.74
C VAL A 890 -23.99 -40.35 -41.27
N LEU A 891 -25.26 -40.44 -40.94
CA LEU A 891 -25.78 -40.65 -39.59
C LEU A 891 -27.24 -41.13 -39.77
N ASN A 892 -27.38 -42.38 -40.18
CA ASN A 892 -28.56 -43.22 -39.97
C ASN A 892 -28.07 -44.62 -39.64
#